data_AF-A0A944ZHE5-F1
#
_entry.id   AF-A0A944ZHE5-F1
#
_cell.length_a   1.000
_cell.length_b   1.000
_cell.length_c   1.000
_cell.angle_alpha   90.00
_cell.angle_beta   90.00
_cell.angle_gamma   90.00
#
_symmetry.space_group_name_H-M   'P 1'
#
loop_
_entity.id
_entity.type
_entity.pdbx_description
1 polymer ?
#
loop_
_entity_poly.entity_id
_entity_poly.type
_entity_poly.pdbx_seq_one_letter_code
_entity_poly.pdbx_strand_id
1 'polypeptide(L)'
;MAQQLGNDEPLGIKDLLLSEFGVESGKALDQNTRIQRAAALAAFLQSRANELLTSVEKEQQEEFDKLIRNPADRATLVQMTDQVFRSSSLHRSADQLVHILDVQGIPGFFSPFDKLMLQNFKLFGSFLPSVSMPLVKKKMRHETSNVVLPAETEHLNKHLADRRVQGIRMNVNLLGESLIGEKQSLERIESYQKALRNPALEVLSVKISTLYSQINHLARESTIAVVAARMQSLFEIARDEIYQGEEVNVSKMVYLDMEEFRDMSITFEAFVRALSAPGFEQARSGIALQTYIPDSFGVQKQLVQWALQRVANGGAVTTVRLVKGANLEMERVDASLRGWPQSPFKTKLQTDANYKRMLDYALQPQHARAVNVGVASHNLLDIAYAMVLATERDVLDCVQFEMLEGMANHLRRAMSEHVDNILLYAPACKKEKFINAIGYLVRRLDENTGASNFLRYAFHLKPGSANWVMLRQKFIESFELISHLPIGSRRTQNRTTEVFESTLDNWRWDQLVNEPDTDFSLPDNARWAQEIIASGLQAEPRVVTPIIAGEEDIQATHLFNSTDPSRPTQHVGTWTAAEESAIDLALKCADVDETSWRKTTAKERSAILRDVANEIRRSRRDLIEIALAEGGKLILEADAEVSEAVDFVEFYRKSVVHIEEMQDLSASPRGMALVISPWNFPIAIPCGGVAAALAAGNTVILKPSSETVLTARRLCECFWEAGVSKKVLQFAPCRGAAGGVQLTASDKVDSIIFTGSTAAAKLIQQQTPRARLLAETGGKNTTIVTVLSDREQAVKHVLHSAFGHSGQKCSATSLLILEKGVYEDEAFLELLRDAASSLTVGSAWQLETRIGPLINPPSGDLYKALLNSEEGESWLLEPRIDKNNKCLVSPGIKMGVTANSFVHRTELFGPILGVMLAESLEHAVTLANETGYGLTAGIETLDDREQEYWKANIVAGNLYVNRPTTGAIVLRQPFGGFGASSIGAGIKAGGPNYVTQLMKFRTWLIDVTADLKNMHNQELAEFGTTLLEARRSDIKATAKQIIIQALTSYDEYAHSEYNRVHDHFHLIGQDNIRRYLPVEDLVIRVTRRDEAYEIVLRMAAAHAVGARVMLSHAAGVHEELLQVLIDFTRHWKKTAIQIVETDGELLDRVARGEVSRVRYAQPSAVEDDARRVFDEHNVVVMDAPVLVNGRIELLWNVREQSVSDDYHRYGNLGKRAIEIRVEPL
;
A
#
# COMPACT_ATOMS: atom_id res chain seq x y z
N MET A 1 17.02 41.78 -40.00
CA MET A 1 17.21 41.37 -41.41
C MET A 1 16.28 40.20 -41.71
N ALA A 2 14.96 40.43 -41.69
CA ALA A 2 13.96 39.38 -41.88
C ALA A 2 12.95 39.87 -42.91
N GLN A 3 13.30 39.80 -44.20
CA GLN A 3 12.40 39.94 -45.34
C GLN A 3 13.22 39.72 -46.63
N GLN A 4 13.52 38.45 -46.94
CA GLN A 4 13.80 37.97 -48.30
C GLN A 4 14.09 36.47 -48.24
N LEU A 5 13.04 35.65 -48.28
CA LEU A 5 13.14 34.28 -48.79
C LEU A 5 11.88 34.03 -49.63
N GLY A 6 12.10 33.87 -50.93
CA GLY A 6 11.09 33.51 -51.91
C GLY A 6 10.77 32.02 -51.87
N ASN A 7 9.95 31.58 -52.82
CA ASN A 7 9.48 30.20 -53.03
C ASN A 7 10.61 29.19 -53.35
N ASP A 8 11.56 28.99 -52.45
CA ASP A 8 12.51 27.89 -52.52
C ASP A 8 12.00 26.73 -51.66
N GLU A 9 12.15 25.50 -52.14
CA GLU A 9 11.90 24.30 -51.33
C GLU A 9 12.70 24.37 -50.02
N PRO A 10 12.13 23.92 -48.88
CA PRO A 10 12.83 23.96 -47.60
C PRO A 10 14.17 23.22 -47.69
N LEU A 11 15.25 23.85 -47.20
CA LEU A 11 16.57 23.20 -47.15
C LEU A 11 16.53 21.98 -46.23
N GLY A 12 17.19 20.89 -46.65
CA GLY A 12 17.44 19.75 -45.77
C GLY A 12 18.23 20.19 -44.52
N ILE A 13 18.05 19.51 -43.39
CA ILE A 13 18.61 19.93 -42.10
C ILE A 13 20.13 20.17 -42.12
N LYS A 14 20.91 19.40 -42.89
CA LYS A 14 22.36 19.61 -43.03
C LYS A 14 22.69 20.95 -43.71
N ASP A 15 21.97 21.27 -44.77
CA ASP A 15 22.16 22.51 -45.53
C ASP A 15 21.68 23.72 -44.75
N LEU A 16 20.54 23.61 -44.05
CA LEU A 16 20.04 24.63 -43.13
C LEU A 16 21.07 24.92 -42.02
N LEU A 17 21.60 23.88 -41.40
CA LEU A 17 22.59 23.98 -40.32
C LEU A 17 23.88 24.64 -40.79
N LEU A 18 24.34 24.33 -42.00
CA LEU A 18 25.54 24.92 -42.59
C LEU A 18 25.33 26.38 -42.96
N SER A 19 24.26 26.70 -43.69
CA SER A 19 23.99 28.02 -44.25
C SER A 19 23.56 29.06 -43.22
N GLU A 20 22.61 28.71 -42.34
CA GLU A 20 21.98 29.66 -41.40
C GLU A 20 22.62 29.63 -40.01
N PHE A 21 23.28 28.52 -39.63
CA PHE A 21 23.81 28.32 -38.28
C PHE A 21 25.32 28.00 -38.25
N GLY A 22 25.98 27.90 -39.41
CA GLY A 22 27.42 27.67 -39.53
C GLY A 22 27.92 26.33 -38.96
N VAL A 23 27.05 25.32 -38.86
CA VAL A 23 27.37 23.97 -38.36
C VAL A 23 27.74 23.09 -39.56
N GLU A 24 28.99 22.66 -39.61
CA GLU A 24 29.55 21.85 -40.69
C GLU A 24 29.63 20.37 -40.26
N SER A 25 29.29 19.45 -41.16
CA SER A 25 29.31 18.00 -40.86
C SER A 25 30.72 17.54 -40.49
N GLY A 26 30.85 16.79 -39.39
CA GLY A 26 32.15 16.26 -38.94
C GLY A 26 33.11 17.27 -38.31
N LYS A 27 32.70 18.53 -38.10
CA LYS A 27 33.52 19.58 -37.50
C LYS A 27 33.08 19.88 -36.06
N ALA A 28 33.93 19.51 -35.11
CA ALA A 28 33.67 19.70 -33.69
C ALA A 28 33.49 21.18 -33.30
N LEU A 29 32.48 21.44 -32.46
CA LEU A 29 32.21 22.74 -31.85
C LEU A 29 32.55 22.70 -30.36
N ASP A 30 33.02 23.83 -29.81
CA ASP A 30 33.06 23.98 -28.36
C ASP A 30 31.62 23.98 -27.80
N GLN A 31 31.50 23.61 -26.51
CA GLN A 31 30.21 23.40 -25.89
C GLN A 31 29.34 24.65 -25.90
N ASN A 32 29.90 25.84 -25.67
CA ASN A 32 29.11 27.07 -25.62
C ASN A 32 28.58 27.43 -27.02
N THR A 33 29.43 27.36 -28.05
CA THR A 33 29.01 27.56 -29.44
C THR A 33 27.91 26.58 -29.84
N ARG A 34 28.04 25.30 -29.48
CA ARG A 34 27.00 24.29 -29.74
C ARG A 34 25.67 24.65 -29.08
N ILE A 35 25.70 25.03 -27.79
CA ILE A 35 24.51 25.43 -27.02
C ILE A 35 23.84 26.66 -27.65
N GLN A 36 24.60 27.69 -28.04
CA GLN A 36 24.02 28.88 -28.66
C GLN A 36 23.38 28.58 -30.02
N ARG A 37 24.04 27.77 -30.86
CA ARG A 37 23.50 27.36 -32.16
C ARG A 37 22.24 26.50 -32.03
N ALA A 38 22.22 25.57 -31.06
CA ALA A 38 21.03 24.80 -30.74
C ALA A 38 19.87 25.70 -30.28
N ALA A 39 20.13 26.67 -29.41
CA ALA A 39 19.10 27.61 -28.96
C ALA A 39 18.58 28.51 -30.10
N ALA A 40 19.44 28.91 -31.03
CA ALA A 40 19.06 29.67 -32.22
C ALA A 40 18.22 28.84 -33.19
N LEU A 41 18.61 27.59 -33.48
CA LEU A 41 17.82 26.67 -34.29
C LEU A 41 16.46 26.38 -33.65
N ALA A 42 16.41 26.17 -32.33
CA ALA A 42 15.16 25.98 -31.62
C ALA A 42 14.24 27.22 -31.75
N ALA A 43 14.79 28.43 -31.68
CA ALA A 43 14.03 29.66 -31.88
C ALA A 43 13.48 29.77 -33.32
N PHE A 44 14.28 29.40 -34.32
CA PHE A 44 13.87 29.34 -35.72
C PHE A 44 12.70 28.36 -35.91
N LEU A 45 12.85 27.12 -35.44
CA LEU A 45 11.81 26.10 -35.53
C LEU A 45 10.54 26.50 -34.77
N GLN A 46 10.67 27.14 -33.60
CA GLN A 46 9.51 27.61 -32.83
C GLN A 46 8.76 28.73 -33.55
N SER A 47 9.48 29.69 -34.17
CA SER A 47 8.86 30.73 -34.99
C SER A 47 8.10 30.11 -36.16
N ARG A 48 8.71 29.17 -36.87
CA ARG A 48 8.07 28.47 -37.98
C ARG A 48 6.84 27.68 -37.52
N ALA A 49 6.94 26.97 -36.40
CA ALA A 49 5.82 26.23 -35.83
C ALA A 49 4.65 27.15 -35.45
N ASN A 50 4.93 28.37 -34.97
CA ASN A 50 3.90 29.36 -34.67
C ASN A 50 3.17 29.87 -35.92
N GLU A 51 3.87 29.98 -37.07
CA GLU A 51 3.27 30.32 -38.36
C GLU A 51 2.37 29.20 -38.89
N LEU A 52 2.77 27.95 -38.66
CA LEU A 52 2.05 26.75 -39.10
C LEU A 52 0.85 26.37 -38.21
N LEU A 53 0.52 27.18 -37.20
CA LEU A 53 -0.65 26.96 -36.35
C LEU A 53 -1.95 27.21 -37.10
N THR A 54 -2.79 26.18 -37.20
CA THR A 54 -4.13 26.29 -37.77
C THR A 54 -5.09 26.98 -36.80
N SER A 55 -6.21 27.50 -37.30
CA SER A 55 -7.23 28.15 -36.45
C SER A 55 -7.81 27.19 -35.40
N VAL A 56 -8.03 25.93 -35.79
CA VAL A 56 -8.53 24.89 -34.87
C VAL A 56 -7.53 24.59 -33.76
N GLU A 57 -6.24 24.48 -34.09
CA GLU A 57 -5.21 24.25 -33.07
C GLU A 57 -5.08 25.45 -32.11
N LYS A 58 -5.27 26.69 -32.58
CA LYS A 58 -5.26 27.87 -31.70
C LYS A 58 -6.41 27.85 -30.68
N GLU A 59 -7.60 27.44 -31.09
CA GLU A 59 -8.74 27.27 -30.18
C GLU A 59 -8.47 26.17 -29.13
N GLN A 60 -8.00 24.99 -29.57
CA GLN A 60 -7.64 23.88 -28.68
C GLN A 60 -6.55 24.27 -27.67
N GLN A 61 -5.59 25.10 -28.10
CA GLN A 61 -4.53 25.62 -27.25
C GLN A 61 -5.05 26.50 -26.11
N GLU A 62 -6.01 27.39 -26.40
CA GLU A 62 -6.61 28.24 -25.38
C GLU A 62 -7.43 27.45 -24.36
N GLU A 63 -8.11 26.38 -24.79
CA GLU A 63 -8.82 25.47 -23.89
C GLU A 63 -7.84 24.72 -22.97
N PHE A 64 -6.75 24.18 -23.53
CA PHE A 64 -5.76 23.44 -22.74
C PHE A 64 -4.98 24.35 -21.77
N ASP A 65 -4.66 25.59 -22.14
CA ASP A 65 -4.03 26.56 -21.23
C ASP A 65 -4.95 26.89 -20.03
N LYS A 66 -6.27 27.02 -20.24
CA LYS A 66 -7.24 27.17 -19.15
C LYS A 66 -7.25 25.95 -18.21
N LEU A 67 -7.21 24.74 -18.78
CA LEU A 67 -7.15 23.48 -18.00
C LEU A 67 -5.88 23.39 -17.16
N ILE A 68 -4.72 23.79 -17.68
CA ILE A 68 -3.44 23.70 -16.95
C ILE A 68 -3.39 24.67 -15.76
N ARG A 69 -3.94 25.88 -15.94
CA ARG A 69 -3.84 26.95 -14.94
C ARG A 69 -4.62 26.65 -13.65
N ASN A 70 -5.64 25.80 -13.71
CA ASN A 70 -6.49 25.49 -12.57
C ASN A 70 -6.42 23.98 -12.19
N PRO A 71 -5.69 23.60 -11.12
CA PRO A 71 -5.60 22.20 -10.67
C PRO A 71 -6.95 21.53 -10.39
N ALA A 72 -7.95 22.29 -9.94
CA ALA A 72 -9.30 21.77 -9.68
C ALA A 72 -10.00 21.35 -10.99
N ASP A 73 -9.85 22.12 -12.07
CA ASP A 73 -10.42 21.78 -13.39
C ASP A 73 -9.83 20.46 -13.93
N ARG A 74 -8.53 20.24 -13.69
CA ARG A 74 -7.86 18.97 -14.04
C ARG A 74 -8.39 17.80 -13.22
N ALA A 75 -8.47 17.96 -11.90
CA ALA A 75 -9.01 16.91 -11.02
C ALA A 75 -10.44 16.53 -11.44
N THR A 76 -11.25 17.52 -11.80
CA THR A 76 -12.61 17.32 -12.30
C THR A 76 -12.62 16.52 -13.60
N LEU A 77 -11.79 16.89 -14.59
CA LEU A 77 -11.72 16.17 -15.86
C LEU A 77 -11.27 14.71 -15.68
N VAL A 78 -10.29 14.47 -14.80
CA VAL A 78 -9.82 13.12 -14.46
C VAL A 78 -10.97 12.31 -13.83
N GLN A 79 -11.64 12.86 -12.81
CA GLN A 79 -12.76 12.18 -12.15
C GLN A 79 -13.94 11.94 -13.09
N MET A 80 -14.32 12.92 -13.92
CA MET A 80 -15.38 12.78 -14.92
C MET A 80 -15.05 11.67 -15.91
N THR A 81 -13.81 11.62 -16.40
CA THR A 81 -13.40 10.63 -17.39
C THR A 81 -13.36 9.25 -16.77
N ASP A 82 -12.77 9.14 -15.58
CA ASP A 82 -12.47 7.87 -14.92
C ASP A 82 -13.66 7.27 -14.17
N GLN A 83 -14.48 8.05 -13.48
CA GLN A 83 -15.53 7.52 -12.59
C GLN A 83 -16.89 7.36 -13.29
N VAL A 84 -17.29 8.35 -14.10
CA VAL A 84 -18.67 8.45 -14.63
C VAL A 84 -19.06 7.25 -15.48
N PHE A 85 -18.14 6.67 -16.25
CA PHE A 85 -18.46 5.61 -17.20
C PHE A 85 -18.18 4.20 -16.69
N ARG A 86 -17.90 4.02 -15.40
CA ARG A 86 -17.62 2.70 -14.81
C ARG A 86 -18.88 1.87 -14.57
N SER A 87 -20.01 2.54 -14.33
CA SER A 87 -21.29 1.85 -14.19
C SER A 87 -21.93 1.60 -15.56
N SER A 88 -22.52 0.41 -15.73
CA SER A 88 -23.44 0.12 -16.84
C SER A 88 -24.79 0.82 -16.67
N SER A 89 -25.14 1.19 -15.43
CA SER A 89 -26.34 1.96 -15.12
C SER A 89 -26.18 3.42 -15.54
N LEU A 90 -26.98 3.84 -16.52
CA LEU A 90 -27.02 5.23 -16.97
C LEU A 90 -27.48 6.18 -15.86
N HIS A 91 -28.37 5.72 -14.98
CA HIS A 91 -28.81 6.51 -13.83
C HIS A 91 -27.68 6.73 -12.83
N ARG A 92 -26.93 5.66 -12.48
CA ARG A 92 -25.79 5.78 -11.57
C ARG A 92 -24.67 6.65 -12.16
N SER A 93 -24.43 6.52 -13.47
CA SER A 93 -23.47 7.36 -14.19
C SER A 93 -23.87 8.84 -14.19
N ALA A 94 -25.16 9.13 -14.39
CA ALA A 94 -25.68 10.50 -14.36
C ALA A 94 -25.59 11.11 -12.95
N ASP A 95 -25.98 10.36 -11.92
CA ASP A 95 -25.84 10.77 -10.51
C ASP A 95 -24.37 11.07 -10.16
N GLN A 96 -23.43 10.20 -10.54
CA GLN A 96 -22.01 10.44 -10.29
C GLN A 96 -21.50 11.68 -11.02
N LEU A 97 -21.93 11.91 -12.26
CA LEU A 97 -21.58 13.11 -13.00
C LEU A 97 -22.12 14.38 -12.32
N VAL A 98 -23.37 14.37 -11.86
CA VAL A 98 -23.94 15.50 -11.09
C VAL A 98 -23.13 15.74 -9.82
N HIS A 99 -22.83 14.70 -9.06
CA HIS A 99 -22.06 14.80 -7.82
C HIS A 99 -20.66 15.39 -8.05
N ILE A 100 -19.93 14.92 -9.06
CA ILE A 100 -18.61 15.47 -9.42
C ILE A 100 -18.73 16.97 -9.76
N LEU A 101 -19.75 17.37 -10.53
CA LEU A 101 -19.98 18.77 -10.90
C LEU A 101 -20.43 19.63 -9.71
N ASP A 102 -21.09 19.05 -8.71
CA ASP A 102 -21.49 19.73 -7.47
C ASP A 102 -20.29 19.96 -6.55
N VAL A 103 -19.45 18.95 -6.40
CA VAL A 103 -18.31 18.92 -5.47
C VAL A 103 -17.07 19.61 -6.05
N GLN A 104 -16.89 19.61 -7.36
CA GLN A 104 -15.73 20.21 -8.04
C GLN A 104 -16.08 21.51 -8.79
N GLY A 105 -17.34 21.70 -9.17
CA GLY A 105 -17.76 22.74 -10.09
C GLY A 105 -17.64 22.34 -11.56
N ILE A 106 -18.19 23.18 -12.44
CA ILE A 106 -18.07 23.00 -13.89
C ILE A 106 -16.72 23.58 -14.34
N PRO A 107 -15.86 22.78 -15.00
CA PRO A 107 -14.52 23.24 -15.33
C PRO A 107 -14.48 24.51 -16.18
N GLY A 108 -13.52 25.39 -15.88
CA GLY A 108 -13.35 26.68 -16.52
C GLY A 108 -12.96 26.62 -18.00
N PHE A 109 -12.38 25.50 -18.46
CA PHE A 109 -11.88 25.33 -19.83
C PHE A 109 -12.95 25.01 -20.87
N PHE A 110 -14.10 24.48 -20.48
CA PHE A 110 -15.19 24.14 -21.40
C PHE A 110 -15.73 25.39 -22.13
N SER A 111 -16.17 25.21 -23.37
CA SER A 111 -16.80 26.28 -24.16
C SER A 111 -18.04 26.84 -23.43
N PRO A 112 -18.47 28.09 -23.69
CA PRO A 112 -19.69 28.63 -23.09
C PRO A 112 -20.93 27.76 -23.34
N PHE A 113 -20.99 27.12 -24.51
CA PHE A 113 -22.03 26.16 -24.85
C PHE A 113 -21.93 24.88 -24.01
N ASP A 114 -20.74 24.30 -23.88
CA ASP A 114 -20.54 23.09 -23.07
C ASP A 114 -20.82 23.35 -21.58
N LYS A 115 -20.46 24.54 -21.08
CA LYS A 115 -20.81 24.98 -19.72
C LYS A 115 -22.32 25.06 -19.54
N LEU A 116 -23.03 25.70 -20.48
CA LEU A 116 -24.49 25.76 -20.45
C LEU A 116 -25.12 24.35 -20.50
N MET A 117 -24.56 23.46 -21.31
CA MET A 117 -24.99 22.06 -21.40
C MET A 117 -24.78 21.30 -20.09
N LEU A 118 -23.62 21.46 -19.43
CA LEU A 118 -23.33 20.84 -18.14
C LEU A 118 -24.18 21.45 -17.01
N GLN A 119 -24.45 22.76 -17.04
CA GLN A 119 -25.38 23.42 -16.11
C GLN A 119 -26.82 22.88 -16.26
N ASN A 120 -27.29 22.76 -17.51
CA ASN A 120 -28.59 22.17 -17.80
C ASN A 120 -28.63 20.68 -17.44
N PHE A 121 -27.53 19.95 -17.64
CA PHE A 121 -27.41 18.55 -17.21
C PHE A 121 -27.47 18.41 -15.69
N LYS A 122 -26.83 19.31 -14.93
CA LYS A 122 -26.92 19.33 -13.47
C LYS A 122 -28.36 19.56 -12.98
N LEU A 123 -29.13 20.38 -13.69
CA LEU A 123 -30.53 20.68 -13.33
C LEU A 123 -31.52 19.61 -13.80
N PHE A 124 -31.32 19.05 -15.01
CA PHE A 124 -32.32 18.22 -15.70
C PHE A 124 -31.78 16.87 -16.24
N GLY A 125 -30.47 16.69 -16.28
CA GLY A 125 -29.79 15.57 -16.95
C GLY A 125 -30.02 14.21 -16.29
N SER A 126 -30.34 14.20 -14.99
CA SER A 126 -30.74 13.01 -14.22
C SER A 126 -32.18 12.54 -14.51
N PHE A 127 -33.03 13.38 -15.11
CA PHE A 127 -34.43 13.02 -15.40
C PHE A 127 -34.57 12.11 -16.64
N LEU A 128 -33.65 12.17 -17.61
CA LEU A 128 -33.62 11.28 -18.80
C LEU A 128 -32.21 10.76 -19.13
N PRO A 129 -31.60 9.92 -18.27
CA PRO A 129 -30.23 9.42 -18.46
C PRO A 129 -30.01 8.63 -19.75
N SER A 130 -31.07 8.00 -20.28
CA SER A 130 -31.04 7.22 -21.53
C SER A 130 -30.72 8.05 -22.77
N VAL A 131 -30.94 9.37 -22.72
CA VAL A 131 -30.63 10.30 -23.81
C VAL A 131 -29.36 11.08 -23.50
N SER A 132 -29.22 11.58 -22.27
CA SER A 132 -28.16 12.50 -21.90
C SER A 132 -26.78 11.83 -21.80
N MET A 133 -26.68 10.64 -21.17
CA MET A 133 -25.40 9.96 -20.96
C MET A 133 -24.73 9.46 -22.25
N PRO A 134 -25.44 8.86 -23.23
CA PRO A 134 -24.83 8.51 -24.52
C PRO A 134 -24.26 9.71 -25.28
N LEU A 135 -24.90 10.88 -25.19
CA LEU A 135 -24.40 12.12 -25.81
C LEU A 135 -23.10 12.59 -25.14
N VAL A 136 -23.06 12.60 -23.80
CA VAL A 136 -21.84 12.92 -23.03
C VAL A 136 -20.71 11.96 -23.38
N LYS A 137 -20.97 10.65 -23.40
CA LYS A 137 -19.98 9.62 -23.77
C LYS A 137 -19.45 9.81 -25.20
N LYS A 138 -20.34 10.14 -26.15
CA LYS A 138 -19.97 10.38 -27.55
C LYS A 138 -19.11 11.65 -27.69
N LYS A 139 -19.47 12.73 -27.00
CA LYS A 139 -18.71 13.98 -27.00
C LYS A 139 -17.32 13.77 -26.38
N MET A 140 -17.22 13.15 -25.21
CA MET A 140 -15.91 12.88 -24.58
C MET A 140 -15.00 12.04 -25.47
N ARG A 141 -15.54 11.01 -26.14
CA ARG A 141 -14.78 10.22 -27.12
C ARG A 141 -14.27 11.06 -28.28
N HIS A 142 -15.13 11.92 -28.84
CA HIS A 142 -14.76 12.79 -29.95
C HIS A 142 -13.64 13.77 -29.56
N GLU A 143 -13.68 14.33 -28.36
CA GLU A 143 -12.60 15.21 -27.87
C GLU A 143 -11.28 14.44 -27.70
N THR A 144 -11.33 13.20 -27.21
CA THR A 144 -10.12 12.39 -26.98
C THR A 144 -9.57 11.67 -28.21
N SER A 145 -10.33 11.57 -29.31
CA SER A 145 -9.93 10.78 -30.50
C SER A 145 -8.72 11.35 -31.24
N ASN A 146 -8.38 12.61 -30.97
CA ASN A 146 -7.16 13.23 -31.49
C ASN A 146 -5.90 12.72 -30.78
N VAL A 147 -6.03 12.18 -29.56
CA VAL A 147 -4.91 11.69 -28.74
C VAL A 147 -4.84 10.16 -28.74
N VAL A 148 -5.98 9.46 -28.78
CA VAL A 148 -6.05 7.99 -28.85
C VAL A 148 -6.76 7.56 -30.12
N LEU A 149 -6.03 6.87 -31.00
CA LEU A 149 -6.54 6.42 -32.29
C LEU A 149 -7.51 5.24 -32.13
N PRO A 150 -8.50 5.09 -33.03
CA PRO A 150 -9.29 3.88 -33.15
C PRO A 150 -8.39 2.70 -33.58
N ALA A 151 -8.38 1.62 -32.79
CA ALA A 151 -7.60 0.41 -33.10
C ALA A 151 -8.31 -0.55 -34.07
N GLU A 152 -9.53 -0.24 -34.51
CA GLU A 152 -10.23 -1.01 -35.53
C GLU A 152 -9.43 -0.98 -36.86
N THR A 153 -9.19 -2.15 -37.44
CA THR A 153 -8.25 -2.33 -38.57
C THR A 153 -8.48 -1.35 -39.71
N GLU A 154 -9.73 -1.11 -40.11
CA GLU A 154 -10.05 -0.21 -41.23
C GLU A 154 -9.64 1.24 -40.94
N HIS A 155 -10.02 1.76 -39.76
CA HIS A 155 -9.71 3.12 -39.35
C HIS A 155 -8.22 3.31 -39.09
N LEU A 156 -7.59 2.34 -38.43
CA LEU A 156 -6.15 2.37 -38.17
C LEU A 156 -5.36 2.33 -39.48
N ASN A 157 -5.70 1.43 -40.41
CA ASN A 157 -4.99 1.33 -41.70
C ASN A 157 -5.15 2.59 -42.53
N LYS A 158 -6.34 3.19 -42.54
CA LYS A 158 -6.57 4.47 -43.21
C LYS A 158 -5.67 5.56 -42.62
N HIS A 159 -5.64 5.69 -41.29
CA HIS A 159 -4.79 6.67 -40.63
C HIS A 159 -3.30 6.44 -40.91
N LEU A 160 -2.83 5.19 -40.87
CA LEU A 160 -1.44 4.84 -41.18
C LEU A 160 -1.09 5.17 -42.65
N ALA A 161 -1.99 4.92 -43.59
CA ALA A 161 -1.81 5.27 -44.99
C ALA A 161 -1.78 6.80 -45.20
N ASP A 162 -2.67 7.55 -44.55
CA ASP A 162 -2.70 9.01 -44.63
C ASP A 162 -1.40 9.64 -44.11
N ARG A 163 -0.81 9.07 -43.05
CA ARG A 163 0.49 9.50 -42.50
C ARG A 163 1.66 9.11 -43.39
N ARG A 164 1.62 7.93 -44.00
CA ARG A 164 2.62 7.49 -44.97
C ARG A 164 2.72 8.46 -46.16
N VAL A 165 1.59 8.89 -46.73
CA VAL A 165 1.55 9.89 -47.82
C VAL A 165 2.19 11.23 -47.42
N GLN A 166 2.26 11.53 -46.12
CA GLN A 166 2.90 12.73 -45.58
C GLN A 166 4.40 12.52 -45.28
N GLY A 167 4.98 11.37 -45.62
CA GLY A 167 6.36 11.01 -45.29
C GLY A 167 6.58 10.69 -43.81
N ILE A 168 5.52 10.39 -43.06
CA ILE A 168 5.59 10.19 -41.60
C ILE A 168 5.54 8.71 -41.25
N ARG A 169 6.51 8.26 -40.44
CA ARG A 169 6.54 6.91 -39.88
C ARG A 169 5.74 6.85 -38.58
N MET A 170 5.14 5.70 -38.29
CA MET A 170 4.25 5.51 -37.14
C MET A 170 4.69 4.34 -36.28
N ASN A 171 4.78 4.57 -34.97
CA ASN A 171 4.95 3.54 -33.95
C ASN A 171 3.64 3.35 -33.18
N VAL A 172 2.96 2.24 -33.44
CA VAL A 172 1.67 1.96 -32.81
C VAL A 172 1.87 1.29 -31.45
N ASN A 173 1.19 1.81 -30.43
CA ASN A 173 1.04 1.14 -29.15
C ASN A 173 -0.43 0.74 -28.95
N LEU A 174 -0.71 -0.56 -28.86
CA LEU A 174 -2.06 -1.05 -28.61
C LEU A 174 -2.41 -0.94 -27.12
N LEU A 175 -3.24 0.03 -26.77
CA LEU A 175 -3.76 0.23 -25.42
C LEU A 175 -4.89 -0.77 -25.10
N GLY A 176 -4.99 -1.15 -23.83
CA GLY A 176 -6.06 -1.99 -23.32
C GLY A 176 -5.97 -2.15 -21.81
N GLU A 177 -6.67 -3.15 -21.29
CA GLU A 177 -6.75 -3.48 -19.86
C GLU A 177 -5.37 -3.73 -19.25
N SER A 178 -5.26 -3.49 -17.93
CA SER A 178 -4.11 -3.94 -17.16
C SER A 178 -4.11 -5.47 -17.12
N LEU A 179 -3.04 -6.11 -17.58
CA LEU A 179 -2.97 -7.56 -17.72
C LEU A 179 -2.51 -8.19 -16.40
N ILE A 180 -3.48 -8.58 -15.58
CA ILE A 180 -3.24 -9.27 -14.29
C ILE A 180 -3.44 -10.78 -14.38
N GLY A 181 -4.04 -11.26 -15.49
CA GLY A 181 -4.19 -12.67 -15.83
C GLY A 181 -3.28 -13.10 -16.98
N GLU A 182 -2.88 -14.36 -16.95
CA GLU A 182 -1.96 -14.96 -17.91
C GLU A 182 -2.65 -15.29 -19.24
N LYS A 183 -3.93 -15.69 -19.21
CA LYS A 183 -4.71 -15.89 -20.45
C LYS A 183 -4.81 -14.57 -21.22
N GLN A 184 -5.16 -13.46 -20.55
CA GLN A 184 -5.20 -12.14 -21.18
C GLN A 184 -3.83 -11.69 -21.73
N SER A 185 -2.73 -12.06 -21.07
CA SER A 185 -1.37 -11.77 -21.55
C SER A 185 -1.07 -12.52 -22.85
N LEU A 186 -1.43 -13.80 -22.92
CA LEU A 186 -1.29 -14.61 -24.14
C LEU A 186 -2.16 -14.06 -25.29
N GLU A 187 -3.42 -13.71 -25.02
CA GLU A 187 -4.31 -13.06 -26.00
C GLU A 187 -3.74 -11.72 -26.50
N ARG A 188 -3.08 -10.95 -25.62
CA ARG A 188 -2.40 -9.71 -26.03
C ARG A 188 -1.21 -9.99 -26.95
N ILE A 189 -0.42 -11.01 -26.66
CA ILE A 189 0.69 -11.44 -27.53
C ILE A 189 0.15 -11.82 -28.91
N GLU A 190 -0.92 -12.61 -28.99
CA GLU A 190 -1.57 -12.94 -30.26
C GLU A 190 -2.03 -11.69 -31.01
N SER A 191 -2.58 -10.70 -30.30
CA SER A 191 -2.94 -9.40 -30.89
C SER A 191 -1.73 -8.65 -31.44
N TYR A 192 -0.58 -8.69 -30.75
CA TYR A 192 0.67 -8.10 -31.25
C TYR A 192 1.18 -8.83 -32.50
N GLN A 193 1.17 -10.17 -32.48
CA GLN A 193 1.55 -10.97 -33.64
C GLN A 193 0.64 -10.69 -34.85
N LYS A 194 -0.68 -10.54 -34.63
CA LYS A 194 -1.62 -10.13 -35.68
C LYS A 194 -1.34 -8.71 -36.20
N ALA A 195 -1.03 -7.78 -35.31
CA ALA A 195 -0.67 -6.42 -35.69
C ALA A 195 0.62 -6.39 -36.51
N LEU A 196 1.64 -7.16 -36.13
CA LEU A 196 2.89 -7.29 -36.89
C LEU A 196 2.69 -7.91 -38.27
N ARG A 197 1.65 -8.73 -38.49
CA ARG A 197 1.28 -9.23 -39.84
C ARG A 197 0.48 -8.23 -40.68
N ASN A 198 0.06 -7.11 -40.11
CA ASN A 198 -0.64 -6.07 -40.86
C ASN A 198 0.35 -5.35 -41.80
N PRO A 199 0.13 -5.33 -43.13
CA PRO A 199 1.05 -4.68 -44.07
C PRO A 199 1.16 -3.17 -43.88
N ALA A 200 0.15 -2.51 -43.28
CA ALA A 200 0.18 -1.07 -43.02
C ALA A 200 1.07 -0.68 -41.83
N LEU A 201 1.48 -1.65 -41.00
CA LEU A 201 2.24 -1.41 -39.77
C LEU A 201 3.74 -1.63 -39.99
N GLU A 202 4.55 -0.61 -39.70
CA GLU A 202 6.02 -0.71 -39.70
C GLU A 202 6.58 -1.02 -38.30
N VAL A 203 6.13 -0.28 -37.29
CA VAL A 203 6.72 -0.29 -35.93
C VAL A 203 5.63 -0.50 -34.87
N LEU A 204 5.89 -1.40 -33.92
CA LEU A 204 5.00 -1.71 -32.81
C LEU A 204 5.73 -1.56 -31.46
N SER A 205 5.14 -0.82 -30.52
CA SER A 205 5.63 -0.78 -29.13
C SER A 205 4.88 -1.78 -28.26
N VAL A 206 5.64 -2.49 -27.42
CA VAL A 206 5.15 -3.46 -26.43
C VAL A 206 5.81 -3.20 -25.07
N LYS A 207 5.28 -3.79 -24.01
CA LYS A 207 5.81 -3.69 -22.64
C LYS A 207 5.92 -5.07 -22.02
N ILE A 208 6.90 -5.28 -21.14
CA ILE A 208 7.06 -6.59 -20.48
C ILE A 208 5.81 -6.98 -19.66
N SER A 209 5.14 -6.00 -19.05
CA SER A 209 3.87 -6.19 -18.30
C SER A 209 2.70 -6.63 -19.18
N THR A 210 2.80 -6.45 -20.50
CA THR A 210 1.83 -6.99 -21.47
C THR A 210 2.25 -8.34 -22.05
N LEU A 211 3.50 -8.73 -21.86
CA LEU A 211 4.02 -10.02 -22.30
C LEU A 211 3.93 -11.06 -21.19
N TYR A 212 3.92 -10.67 -19.92
CA TYR A 212 3.82 -11.60 -18.80
C TYR A 212 3.12 -10.92 -17.62
N SER A 213 1.98 -11.47 -17.17
CA SER A 213 1.23 -10.89 -16.05
C SER A 213 1.89 -11.15 -14.69
N GLN A 214 2.67 -12.23 -14.59
CA GLN A 214 3.24 -12.71 -13.31
C GLN A 214 4.70 -12.29 -13.12
N ILE A 215 5.10 -11.10 -13.59
CA ILE A 215 6.44 -10.55 -13.38
C ILE A 215 6.81 -10.65 -11.89
N ASN A 216 7.95 -11.31 -11.61
CA ASN A 216 8.49 -11.44 -10.27
C ASN A 216 9.93 -10.94 -10.21
N HIS A 217 10.17 -9.87 -9.45
CA HIS A 217 11.52 -9.38 -9.24
C HIS A 217 12.34 -10.31 -8.32
N LEU A 218 11.68 -11.03 -7.41
CA LEU A 218 12.31 -12.08 -6.60
C LEU A 218 12.78 -13.24 -7.50
N ALA A 219 11.89 -13.78 -8.35
CA ALA A 219 12.22 -14.83 -9.32
C ALA A 219 12.79 -14.26 -10.62
N ARG A 220 13.83 -13.44 -10.49
CA ARG A 220 14.39 -12.64 -11.58
C ARG A 220 14.72 -13.46 -12.83
N GLU A 221 15.51 -14.52 -12.67
CA GLU A 221 15.97 -15.35 -13.80
C GLU A 221 14.82 -16.04 -14.55
N SER A 222 13.83 -16.55 -13.81
CA SER A 222 12.65 -17.19 -14.37
C SER A 222 11.81 -16.17 -15.17
N THR A 223 11.57 -14.99 -14.58
CA THR A 223 10.86 -13.90 -15.24
C THR A 223 11.55 -13.48 -16.54
N ILE A 224 12.88 -13.27 -16.51
CA ILE A 224 13.66 -12.89 -17.69
C ILE A 224 13.55 -13.97 -18.78
N ALA A 225 13.61 -15.25 -18.41
CA ALA A 225 13.50 -16.35 -19.36
C ALA A 225 12.14 -16.35 -20.09
N VAL A 226 11.04 -16.22 -19.35
CA VAL A 226 9.68 -16.19 -19.91
C VAL A 226 9.48 -14.97 -20.81
N VAL A 227 9.87 -13.78 -20.34
CA VAL A 227 9.73 -12.53 -21.10
C VAL A 227 10.58 -12.59 -22.37
N ALA A 228 11.83 -13.04 -22.28
CA ALA A 228 12.72 -13.14 -23.44
C ALA A 228 12.16 -14.11 -24.50
N ALA A 229 11.64 -15.27 -24.10
CA ALA A 229 11.03 -16.23 -25.03
C ALA A 229 9.79 -15.64 -25.75
N ARG A 230 8.96 -14.88 -25.03
CA ARG A 230 7.80 -14.22 -25.62
C ARG A 230 8.19 -13.08 -26.55
N MET A 231 9.21 -12.32 -26.19
CA MET A 231 9.79 -11.30 -27.07
C MET A 231 10.35 -11.90 -28.35
N GLN A 232 11.05 -13.04 -28.27
CA GLN A 232 11.55 -13.77 -29.43
C GLN A 232 10.43 -14.10 -30.43
N SER A 233 9.25 -14.52 -29.95
CA SER A 233 8.09 -14.79 -30.83
C SER A 233 7.62 -13.54 -31.61
N LEU A 234 7.80 -12.34 -31.05
CA LEU A 234 7.46 -11.09 -31.73
C LEU A 234 8.57 -10.66 -32.70
N PHE A 235 9.83 -10.79 -32.29
CA PHE A 235 10.98 -10.48 -33.13
C PHE A 235 11.08 -11.39 -34.35
N GLU A 236 10.68 -12.65 -34.23
CA GLU A 236 10.64 -13.60 -35.35
C GLU A 236 9.70 -13.09 -36.44
N ILE A 237 8.45 -12.76 -36.09
CA ILE A 237 7.47 -12.21 -37.03
C ILE A 237 7.96 -10.86 -37.58
N ALA A 238 8.50 -9.99 -36.74
CA ALA A 238 8.96 -8.68 -37.18
C ALA A 238 10.14 -8.76 -38.17
N ARG A 239 11.03 -9.75 -37.99
CA ARG A 239 12.15 -10.04 -38.91
C ARG A 239 11.64 -10.55 -40.25
N ASP A 240 10.67 -11.46 -40.24
CA ASP A 240 10.21 -12.18 -41.43
C ASP A 240 9.19 -11.39 -42.26
N GLU A 241 8.40 -10.52 -41.60
CA GLU A 241 7.43 -9.64 -42.26
C GLU A 241 8.10 -8.37 -42.80
N ILE A 242 7.84 -8.06 -44.06
CA ILE A 242 8.40 -6.88 -44.75
C ILE A 242 7.36 -5.76 -44.81
N TYR A 243 7.72 -4.59 -44.29
CA TYR A 243 6.99 -3.35 -44.53
C TYR A 243 7.42 -2.78 -45.89
N GLN A 244 6.46 -2.62 -46.78
CA GLN A 244 6.68 -2.03 -48.10
C GLN A 244 6.66 -0.50 -47.99
N GLY A 245 7.82 0.12 -47.83
CA GLY A 245 7.96 1.59 -47.88
C GLY A 245 7.78 2.14 -49.30
N GLU A 246 7.73 3.47 -49.45
CA GLU A 246 7.65 4.10 -50.79
C GLU A 246 8.96 3.95 -51.57
N GLU A 247 10.10 4.01 -50.88
CA GLU A 247 11.44 3.95 -51.48
C GLU A 247 12.24 2.71 -51.06
N VAL A 248 12.03 2.21 -49.83
CA VAL A 248 12.81 1.09 -49.27
C VAL A 248 11.89 0.11 -48.54
N ASN A 249 12.05 -1.17 -48.85
CA ASN A 249 11.43 -2.26 -48.09
C ASN A 249 12.29 -2.57 -46.87
N VAL A 250 11.68 -2.60 -45.70
CA VAL A 250 12.37 -2.88 -44.44
C VAL A 250 11.63 -3.96 -43.65
N SER A 251 12.36 -4.77 -42.89
CA SER A 251 11.72 -5.63 -41.89
C SER A 251 11.02 -4.77 -40.84
N LYS A 252 9.97 -5.29 -40.21
CA LYS A 252 9.24 -4.56 -39.17
C LYS A 252 10.07 -4.48 -37.89
N MET A 253 9.70 -3.54 -37.02
CA MET A 253 10.46 -3.26 -35.80
C MET A 253 9.57 -3.36 -34.57
N VAL A 254 10.08 -4.03 -33.53
CA VAL A 254 9.44 -4.08 -32.20
C VAL A 254 10.22 -3.20 -31.23
N TYR A 255 9.50 -2.29 -30.58
CA TYR A 255 9.98 -1.42 -29.52
C TYR A 255 9.56 -1.94 -28.15
N LEU A 256 10.50 -1.93 -27.21
CA LEU A 256 10.21 -2.22 -25.81
C LEU A 256 10.11 -0.92 -25.01
N ASP A 257 8.88 -0.57 -24.61
CA ASP A 257 8.60 0.58 -23.75
C ASP A 257 8.92 0.25 -22.29
N MET A 258 9.33 1.28 -21.53
CA MET A 258 9.54 1.22 -20.07
C MET A 258 8.55 2.14 -19.36
N GLU A 259 7.94 1.65 -18.27
CA GLU A 259 7.00 2.42 -17.46
C GLU A 259 7.55 2.69 -16.06
N GLU A 260 7.76 1.63 -15.28
CA GLU A 260 8.13 1.69 -13.86
C GLU A 260 9.61 1.39 -13.65
N PHE A 261 10.23 2.02 -12.65
CA PHE A 261 11.64 1.78 -12.30
C PHE A 261 11.91 0.31 -12.00
N ARG A 262 10.99 -0.34 -11.27
CA ARG A 262 11.15 -1.75 -10.85
C ARG A 262 11.37 -2.73 -12.01
N ASP A 263 10.85 -2.39 -13.18
CA ASP A 263 10.91 -3.23 -14.38
C ASP A 263 12.17 -2.97 -15.22
N MET A 264 12.89 -1.86 -14.99
CA MET A 264 13.96 -1.39 -15.88
C MET A 264 15.06 -2.43 -16.10
N SER A 265 15.52 -3.08 -15.03
CA SER A 265 16.60 -4.07 -15.08
C SER A 265 16.19 -5.35 -15.80
N ILE A 266 14.99 -5.88 -15.49
CA ILE A 266 14.41 -7.05 -16.15
C ILE A 266 14.16 -6.76 -17.64
N THR A 267 13.61 -5.59 -17.95
CA THR A 267 13.35 -5.15 -19.33
C THR A 267 14.64 -5.16 -20.16
N PHE A 268 15.72 -4.58 -19.64
CA PHE A 268 17.02 -4.56 -20.30
C PHE A 268 17.61 -5.96 -20.49
N GLU A 269 17.66 -6.77 -19.44
CA GLU A 269 18.26 -8.11 -19.50
C GLU A 269 17.46 -9.07 -20.39
N ALA A 270 16.12 -9.01 -20.36
CA ALA A 270 15.27 -9.80 -21.24
C ALA A 270 15.44 -9.39 -22.71
N PHE A 271 15.58 -8.09 -23.00
CA PHE A 271 15.86 -7.59 -24.35
C PHE A 271 17.19 -8.11 -24.89
N VAL A 272 18.26 -8.00 -24.09
CA VAL A 272 19.59 -8.51 -24.46
C VAL A 272 19.57 -10.03 -24.65
N ARG A 273 18.93 -10.78 -23.73
CA ARG A 273 18.81 -12.25 -23.82
C ARG A 273 18.03 -12.69 -25.05
N ALA A 274 16.90 -12.02 -25.34
CA ALA A 274 16.07 -12.32 -26.51
C ALA A 274 16.86 -12.18 -27.81
N LEU A 275 17.59 -11.07 -27.98
CA LEU A 275 18.33 -10.76 -29.20
C LEU A 275 19.68 -11.46 -29.33
N SER A 276 20.26 -11.94 -28.22
CA SER A 276 21.50 -12.72 -28.23
C SER A 276 21.26 -14.20 -28.55
N ALA A 277 20.01 -14.64 -28.64
CA ALA A 277 19.69 -15.99 -29.05
C ALA A 277 19.93 -16.19 -30.56
N PRO A 278 20.35 -17.41 -30.99
CA PRO A 278 20.59 -17.71 -32.40
C PRO A 278 19.36 -17.43 -33.28
N GLY A 279 19.58 -16.83 -34.46
CA GLY A 279 18.53 -16.51 -35.43
C GLY A 279 17.93 -15.11 -35.27
N PHE A 280 18.25 -14.38 -34.21
CA PHE A 280 17.76 -13.02 -33.97
C PHE A 280 18.79 -11.94 -34.28
N GLU A 281 19.92 -12.28 -34.92
CA GLU A 281 21.01 -11.36 -35.25
C GLU A 281 20.53 -10.22 -36.15
N GLN A 282 19.60 -10.49 -37.07
CA GLN A 282 19.05 -9.51 -38.02
C GLN A 282 17.72 -8.87 -37.58
N ALA A 283 17.23 -9.18 -36.37
CA ALA A 283 15.96 -8.62 -35.89
C ALA A 283 16.10 -7.11 -35.61
N ARG A 284 15.27 -6.29 -36.30
CA ARG A 284 15.15 -4.85 -36.02
C ARG A 284 14.39 -4.65 -34.71
N SER A 285 15.03 -3.96 -33.78
CA SER A 285 14.52 -3.85 -32.41
C SER A 285 14.94 -2.53 -31.77
N GLY A 286 14.13 -2.07 -30.80
CA GLY A 286 14.47 -0.90 -30.00
C GLY A 286 14.01 -1.01 -28.56
N ILE A 287 14.63 -0.23 -27.68
CA ILE A 287 14.35 -0.18 -26.25
C ILE A 287 14.31 1.26 -25.76
N ALA A 288 13.31 1.60 -24.94
CA ALA A 288 13.21 2.91 -24.31
C ALA A 288 14.08 2.98 -23.05
N LEU A 289 14.74 4.12 -22.80
CA LEU A 289 15.42 4.44 -21.54
C LEU A 289 14.90 5.77 -21.00
N GLN A 290 14.55 5.78 -19.72
CA GLN A 290 13.95 6.93 -19.06
C GLN A 290 15.03 7.77 -18.34
N THR A 291 15.35 8.93 -18.90
CA THR A 291 16.45 9.78 -18.44
C THR A 291 16.21 10.46 -17.08
N TYR A 292 14.98 10.44 -16.56
CA TYR A 292 14.68 10.87 -15.19
C TYR A 292 15.22 9.89 -14.13
N ILE A 293 15.60 8.66 -14.50
CA ILE A 293 16.19 7.66 -13.62
C ILE A 293 17.71 7.78 -13.76
N PRO A 294 18.47 7.99 -12.69
CA PRO A 294 19.92 8.11 -12.76
C PRO A 294 20.62 6.86 -13.30
N ASP A 295 20.10 5.67 -12.97
CA ASP A 295 20.58 4.35 -13.40
C ASP A 295 20.54 4.15 -14.92
N SER A 296 19.62 4.83 -15.62
CA SER A 296 19.41 4.66 -17.05
C SER A 296 20.68 4.94 -17.86
N PHE A 297 21.56 5.82 -17.37
CA PHE A 297 22.86 6.08 -18.00
C PHE A 297 23.81 4.87 -17.88
N GLY A 298 23.78 4.16 -16.75
CA GLY A 298 24.53 2.91 -16.59
C GLY A 298 24.01 1.81 -17.52
N VAL A 299 22.69 1.66 -17.61
CA VAL A 299 22.03 0.71 -18.52
C VAL A 299 22.35 1.04 -19.98
N GLN A 300 22.34 2.32 -20.37
CA GLN A 300 22.73 2.77 -21.70
C GLN A 300 24.17 2.36 -22.05
N LYS A 301 25.11 2.52 -21.12
CA LYS A 301 26.50 2.09 -21.32
C LYS A 301 26.58 0.59 -21.58
N GLN A 302 25.88 -0.21 -20.79
CA GLN A 302 25.84 -1.67 -20.97
C GLN A 302 25.22 -2.07 -22.31
N LEU A 303 24.10 -1.42 -22.70
CA LEU A 303 23.46 -1.63 -24.01
C LEU A 303 24.41 -1.33 -25.17
N VAL A 304 25.12 -0.20 -25.12
CA VAL A 304 26.09 0.18 -26.17
C VAL A 304 27.25 -0.82 -26.25
N GLN A 305 27.78 -1.26 -25.11
CA GLN A 305 28.86 -2.26 -25.10
C GLN A 305 28.43 -3.59 -25.70
N TRP A 306 27.24 -4.09 -25.34
CA TRP A 306 26.67 -5.29 -25.96
C TRP A 306 26.42 -5.09 -27.47
N ALA A 307 25.86 -3.96 -27.86
CA ALA A 307 25.54 -3.68 -29.26
C ALA A 307 26.78 -3.53 -30.15
N LEU A 308 27.88 -2.97 -29.62
CA LEU A 308 29.17 -2.91 -30.32
C LEU A 308 29.65 -4.32 -30.70
N GLN A 309 29.54 -5.28 -29.77
CA GLN A 309 29.88 -6.67 -30.04
C GLN A 309 28.93 -7.31 -31.04
N ARG A 310 27.61 -7.06 -30.90
CA ARG A 310 26.59 -7.54 -31.82
C ARG A 310 26.86 -7.11 -33.27
N VAL A 311 27.12 -5.82 -33.48
CA VAL A 311 27.39 -5.26 -34.81
C VAL A 311 28.73 -5.74 -35.35
N ALA A 312 29.78 -5.83 -34.51
CA ALA A 312 31.06 -6.41 -34.91
C ALA A 312 30.92 -7.87 -35.39
N ASN A 313 29.96 -8.62 -34.84
CA ASN A 313 29.63 -9.98 -35.24
C ASN A 313 28.63 -10.06 -36.42
N GLY A 314 28.33 -8.94 -37.09
CA GLY A 314 27.45 -8.89 -38.26
C GLY A 314 25.96 -8.80 -37.93
N GLY A 315 25.58 -8.59 -36.67
CA GLY A 315 24.19 -8.37 -36.26
C GLY A 315 23.68 -6.97 -36.63
N ALA A 316 22.36 -6.84 -36.77
CA ALA A 316 21.67 -5.60 -37.03
C ALA A 316 21.79 -4.61 -35.86
N VAL A 317 21.88 -3.33 -36.20
CA VAL A 317 21.88 -2.19 -35.29
C VAL A 317 20.55 -2.12 -34.54
N THR A 318 20.60 -1.98 -33.22
CA THR A 318 19.41 -1.75 -32.39
C THR A 318 19.17 -0.25 -32.21
N THR A 319 18.01 0.13 -31.67
CA THR A 319 17.72 1.54 -31.38
C THR A 319 17.46 1.79 -29.91
N VAL A 320 18.07 2.83 -29.34
CA VAL A 320 17.74 3.31 -28.00
C VAL A 320 16.89 4.57 -28.10
N ARG A 321 15.68 4.52 -27.55
CA ARG A 321 14.78 5.67 -27.46
C ARG A 321 15.01 6.37 -26.12
N LEU A 322 15.53 7.59 -26.15
CA LEU A 322 15.70 8.42 -24.95
C LEU A 322 14.43 9.21 -24.68
N VAL A 323 13.72 8.87 -23.60
CA VAL A 323 12.56 9.61 -23.09
C VAL A 323 12.91 10.28 -21.76
N LYS A 324 12.21 11.35 -21.38
CA LYS A 324 12.39 11.93 -20.04
C LYS A 324 11.88 10.98 -18.96
N GLY A 325 10.63 10.56 -19.06
CA GLY A 325 10.00 9.66 -18.10
C GLY A 325 8.54 10.05 -17.90
N ALA A 326 7.74 9.07 -17.52
CA ALA A 326 6.28 9.14 -17.64
C ALA A 326 5.51 8.86 -16.34
N ASN A 327 6.21 8.35 -15.33
CA ASN A 327 5.58 7.73 -14.17
C ASN A 327 5.95 8.40 -12.84
N LEU A 328 6.44 9.65 -12.86
CA LEU A 328 7.05 10.31 -11.70
C LEU A 328 6.13 10.31 -10.47
N GLU A 329 4.84 10.62 -10.62
CA GLU A 329 3.93 10.68 -9.47
C GLU A 329 3.71 9.30 -8.84
N MET A 330 3.60 8.23 -9.64
CA MET A 330 3.53 6.87 -9.11
C MET A 330 4.84 6.43 -8.46
N GLU A 331 6.00 6.81 -9.01
CA GLU A 331 7.31 6.53 -8.39
C GLU A 331 7.46 7.25 -7.04
N ARG A 332 6.89 8.45 -6.90
CA ARG A 332 6.82 9.18 -5.63
C ARG A 332 5.91 8.50 -4.62
N VAL A 333 4.74 8.04 -5.05
CA VAL A 333 3.83 7.26 -4.20
C VAL A 333 4.50 5.97 -3.73
N ASP A 334 5.05 5.16 -4.65
CA ASP A 334 5.72 3.89 -4.29
C ASP A 334 6.86 4.10 -3.28
N ALA A 335 7.70 5.12 -3.52
CA ALA A 335 8.75 5.51 -2.59
C ALA A 335 8.21 5.92 -1.21
N SER A 336 7.16 6.75 -1.18
CA SER A 336 6.51 7.20 0.06
C SER A 336 5.92 6.03 0.86
N LEU A 337 5.23 5.11 0.19
CA LEU A 337 4.56 3.99 0.85
C LEU A 337 5.57 2.97 1.38
N ARG A 338 6.66 2.72 0.66
CA ARG A 338 7.64 1.68 1.01
C ARG A 338 8.79 2.16 1.89
N GLY A 339 8.89 3.47 2.14
CA GLY A 339 10.01 4.05 2.87
C GLY A 339 11.32 3.99 2.07
N TRP A 340 11.23 3.94 0.74
CA TRP A 340 12.40 3.86 -0.14
C TRP A 340 12.76 5.25 -0.70
N PRO A 341 14.04 5.52 -1.05
CA PRO A 341 14.40 6.71 -1.81
C PRO A 341 13.63 6.77 -3.12
N GLN A 342 13.17 7.94 -3.57
CA GLN A 342 12.56 8.00 -4.90
C GLN A 342 13.59 7.67 -5.98
N SER A 343 13.23 6.81 -6.94
CA SER A 343 14.15 6.37 -7.99
C SER A 343 14.45 7.46 -9.03
N PRO A 344 13.46 8.27 -9.48
CA PRO A 344 13.74 9.39 -10.36
C PRO A 344 14.50 10.54 -9.68
N PHE A 345 15.05 11.46 -10.46
CA PHE A 345 15.59 12.72 -9.96
C PHE A 345 14.49 13.58 -9.31
N LYS A 346 14.84 14.27 -8.22
CA LYS A 346 13.93 15.18 -7.49
C LYS A 346 13.55 16.41 -8.31
N THR A 347 14.40 16.83 -9.25
CA THR A 347 14.18 18.05 -10.03
C THR A 347 14.18 17.76 -11.52
N LYS A 348 13.32 18.49 -12.24
CA LYS A 348 13.30 18.43 -13.70
C LYS A 348 14.65 18.82 -14.32
N LEU A 349 15.35 19.78 -13.72
CA LEU A 349 16.63 20.25 -14.24
C LEU A 349 17.69 19.14 -14.24
N GLN A 350 17.70 18.27 -13.23
CA GLN A 350 18.55 17.08 -13.20
C GLN A 350 18.16 16.06 -14.28
N THR A 351 16.86 15.83 -14.51
CA THR A 351 16.37 15.00 -15.63
C THR A 351 16.84 15.57 -16.97
N ASP A 352 16.69 16.87 -17.18
CA ASP A 352 17.08 17.55 -18.41
C ASP A 352 18.61 17.52 -18.62
N ALA A 353 19.39 17.58 -17.54
CA ALA A 353 20.84 17.40 -17.57
C ALA A 353 21.22 15.95 -17.90
N ASN A 354 20.55 14.96 -17.32
CA ASN A 354 20.82 13.55 -17.62
C ASN A 354 20.42 13.20 -19.05
N TYR A 355 19.33 13.78 -19.56
CA TYR A 355 18.93 13.65 -20.97
C TYR A 355 20.07 14.08 -21.90
N LYS A 356 20.70 15.22 -21.62
CA LYS A 356 21.85 15.74 -22.39
C LYS A 356 23.09 14.88 -22.23
N ARG A 357 23.38 14.40 -21.02
CA ARG A 357 24.48 13.46 -20.73
C ARG A 357 24.33 12.16 -21.54
N MET A 358 23.14 11.58 -21.54
CA MET A 358 22.83 10.35 -22.26
C MET A 358 22.85 10.55 -23.78
N LEU A 359 22.31 11.68 -24.26
CA LEU A 359 22.34 12.03 -25.67
C LEU A 359 23.76 12.27 -26.17
N ASP A 360 24.60 12.96 -25.40
CA ASP A 360 26.01 13.16 -25.71
C ASP A 360 26.77 11.82 -25.81
N TYR A 361 26.54 10.90 -24.88
CA TYR A 361 27.13 9.57 -24.96
C TYR A 361 26.60 8.77 -26.16
N ALA A 362 25.30 8.81 -26.44
CA ALA A 362 24.67 8.06 -27.54
C ALA A 362 25.20 8.49 -28.91
N LEU A 363 25.36 9.80 -29.11
CA LEU A 363 25.74 10.39 -30.39
C LEU A 363 27.25 10.40 -30.65
N GLN A 364 28.06 9.73 -29.84
CA GLN A 364 29.46 9.54 -30.22
C GLN A 364 29.53 8.67 -31.49
N PRO A 365 30.41 8.96 -32.45
CA PRO A 365 30.41 8.29 -33.75
C PRO A 365 30.36 6.76 -33.67
N GLN A 366 31.19 6.17 -32.81
CA GLN A 366 31.23 4.71 -32.64
C GLN A 366 29.95 4.16 -31.99
N HIS A 367 29.35 4.90 -31.05
CA HIS A 367 28.16 4.45 -30.33
C HIS A 367 26.91 4.54 -31.20
N ALA A 368 26.71 5.66 -31.91
CA ALA A 368 25.55 5.87 -32.78
C ALA A 368 25.47 4.86 -33.93
N ARG A 369 26.64 4.43 -34.43
CA ARG A 369 26.75 3.39 -35.47
C ARG A 369 26.46 1.98 -34.94
N ALA A 370 26.59 1.75 -33.62
CA ALA A 370 26.26 0.49 -32.98
C ALA A 370 24.81 0.45 -32.45
N VAL A 371 24.29 1.60 -32.04
CA VAL A 371 22.94 1.79 -31.51
C VAL A 371 22.38 3.11 -32.05
N ASN A 372 21.38 3.03 -32.92
CA ASN A 372 20.65 4.21 -33.38
C ASN A 372 19.98 4.94 -32.20
N VAL A 373 19.73 6.24 -32.35
CA VAL A 373 19.20 7.08 -31.28
C VAL A 373 17.82 7.62 -31.64
N GLY A 374 16.81 7.21 -30.87
CA GLY A 374 15.48 7.81 -30.86
C GLY A 374 15.43 9.01 -29.92
N VAL A 375 15.42 10.23 -30.47
CA VAL A 375 15.30 11.47 -29.70
C VAL A 375 13.82 11.75 -29.46
N ALA A 376 13.28 11.20 -28.37
CA ALA A 376 11.86 11.32 -28.04
C ALA A 376 11.58 12.53 -27.14
N SER A 377 11.15 13.64 -27.74
CA SER A 377 10.89 14.90 -27.02
C SER A 377 9.97 15.83 -27.81
N HIS A 378 9.22 16.67 -27.10
CA HIS A 378 8.56 17.85 -27.68
C HIS A 378 9.31 19.15 -27.38
N ASN A 379 10.37 19.10 -26.58
CA ASN A 379 11.19 20.27 -26.26
C ASN A 379 12.12 20.58 -27.44
N LEU A 380 11.77 21.61 -28.22
CA LEU A 380 12.56 22.03 -29.39
C LEU A 380 14.02 22.38 -29.04
N LEU A 381 14.30 22.81 -27.80
CA LEU A 381 15.69 23.07 -27.37
C LEU A 381 16.53 21.78 -27.32
N ASP A 382 15.95 20.69 -26.79
CA ASP A 382 16.64 19.39 -26.71
C ASP A 382 16.74 18.74 -28.12
N ILE A 383 15.71 18.90 -28.95
CA ILE A 383 15.69 18.42 -30.34
C ILE A 383 16.75 19.15 -31.19
N ALA A 384 16.76 20.47 -31.15
CA ALA A 384 17.73 21.29 -31.88
C ALA A 384 19.16 20.98 -31.42
N TYR A 385 19.36 20.76 -30.11
CA TYR A 385 20.65 20.31 -29.59
C TYR A 385 21.08 18.97 -30.19
N ALA A 386 20.16 17.99 -30.27
CA ALA A 386 20.44 16.71 -30.91
C ALA A 386 20.79 16.87 -32.41
N MET A 387 20.09 17.74 -33.15
CA MET A 387 20.37 18.02 -34.56
C MET A 387 21.77 18.59 -34.76
N VAL A 388 22.14 19.62 -33.99
CA VAL A 388 23.47 20.23 -34.03
C VAL A 388 24.54 19.20 -33.67
N LEU A 389 24.33 18.46 -32.58
CA LEU A 389 25.27 17.48 -32.06
C LEU A 389 25.49 16.29 -33.01
N ALA A 390 24.42 15.79 -33.63
CA ALA A 390 24.52 14.68 -34.58
C ALA A 390 25.16 15.12 -35.91
N THR A 391 24.93 16.36 -36.32
CA THR A 391 25.54 16.92 -37.54
C THR A 391 27.04 17.17 -37.34
N GLU A 392 27.44 17.83 -36.25
CA GLU A 392 28.88 18.07 -35.98
C GLU A 392 29.67 16.74 -35.85
N ARG A 393 29.00 15.64 -35.49
CA ARG A 393 29.60 14.30 -35.33
C ARG A 393 29.41 13.38 -36.53
N ASP A 394 28.76 13.85 -37.59
CA ASP A 394 28.46 13.09 -38.81
C ASP A 394 27.72 11.75 -38.55
N VAL A 395 26.71 11.81 -37.68
CA VAL A 395 25.86 10.67 -37.29
C VAL A 395 24.37 10.99 -37.37
N LEU A 396 23.99 12.03 -38.11
CA LEU A 396 22.59 12.43 -38.24
C LEU A 396 21.72 11.33 -38.86
N ASP A 397 22.29 10.48 -39.71
CA ASP A 397 21.65 9.31 -40.31
C ASP A 397 21.38 8.17 -39.31
N CYS A 398 22.02 8.20 -38.13
CA CYS A 398 21.75 7.28 -37.02
C CYS A 398 20.67 7.79 -36.06
N VAL A 399 20.08 8.96 -36.33
CA VAL A 399 19.09 9.61 -35.45
C VAL A 399 17.69 9.51 -36.06
N GLN A 400 16.72 9.17 -35.23
CA GLN A 400 15.30 9.34 -35.52
C GLN A 400 14.67 10.26 -34.48
N PHE A 401 13.85 11.21 -34.93
CA PHE A 401 13.16 12.13 -34.04
C PHE A 401 11.77 11.60 -33.73
N GLU A 402 11.46 11.48 -32.44
CA GLU A 402 10.21 10.85 -32.02
C GLU A 402 9.32 11.82 -31.25
N MET A 403 8.04 11.87 -31.60
CA MET A 403 7.04 12.77 -31.01
C MET A 403 5.72 12.04 -30.79
N LEU A 404 4.84 12.55 -29.93
CA LEU A 404 3.49 12.02 -29.75
C LEU A 404 2.58 12.47 -30.88
N GLU A 405 1.80 11.53 -31.43
CA GLU A 405 0.74 11.83 -32.39
C GLU A 405 -0.35 12.67 -31.71
N GLY A 406 -0.84 13.70 -32.41
CA GLY A 406 -2.04 14.44 -31.99
C GLY A 406 -1.85 15.51 -30.92
N MET A 407 -0.65 15.66 -30.32
CA MET A 407 -0.42 16.64 -29.25
C MET A 407 0.11 17.99 -29.73
N ALA A 408 1.23 18.00 -30.47
CA ALA A 408 1.92 19.23 -30.88
C ALA A 408 2.23 19.21 -32.37
N ASN A 409 1.20 18.99 -33.18
CA ASN A 409 1.32 18.77 -34.63
C ASN A 409 2.03 19.93 -35.37
N HIS A 410 1.85 21.17 -34.91
CA HIS A 410 2.52 22.35 -35.46
C HIS A 410 4.05 22.30 -35.28
N LEU A 411 4.55 21.84 -34.13
CA LEU A 411 5.99 21.65 -33.89
C LEU A 411 6.54 20.58 -34.85
N ARG A 412 5.82 19.47 -35.00
CA ARG A 412 6.18 18.40 -35.94
C ARG A 412 6.21 18.92 -37.38
N ARG A 413 5.20 19.67 -37.83
CA ARG A 413 5.15 20.21 -39.20
C ARG A 413 6.39 21.07 -39.50
N ALA A 414 6.79 21.94 -38.57
CA ALA A 414 8.00 22.74 -38.72
C ALA A 414 9.28 21.88 -38.81
N MET A 415 9.34 20.76 -38.07
CA MET A 415 10.47 19.84 -38.17
C MET A 415 10.48 19.04 -39.47
N SER A 416 9.31 18.57 -39.94
CA SER A 416 9.16 17.79 -41.17
C SER A 416 9.55 18.56 -42.44
N GLU A 417 9.65 19.89 -42.39
CA GLU A 417 10.19 20.69 -43.49
C GLU A 417 11.71 20.46 -43.68
N HIS A 418 12.43 19.99 -42.66
CA HIS A 418 13.89 19.87 -42.70
C HIS A 418 14.41 18.45 -42.42
N VAL A 419 13.57 17.58 -41.87
CA VAL A 419 13.97 16.26 -41.33
C VAL A 419 13.05 15.17 -41.84
N ASP A 420 13.66 14.14 -42.46
CA ASP A 420 12.92 13.03 -43.06
C ASP A 420 12.59 11.90 -42.07
N ASN A 421 13.46 11.65 -41.08
CA ASN A 421 13.33 10.52 -40.16
C ASN A 421 12.53 10.85 -38.89
N ILE A 422 11.23 11.10 -39.06
CA ILE A 422 10.29 11.38 -37.95
C ILE A 422 9.39 10.16 -37.69
N LEU A 423 9.36 9.71 -36.44
CA LEU A 423 8.54 8.59 -35.97
C LEU A 423 7.52 9.07 -34.94
N LEU A 424 6.22 8.96 -35.23
CA LEU A 424 5.17 9.36 -34.29
C LEU A 424 4.67 8.19 -33.46
N TYR A 425 4.64 8.38 -32.14
CA TYR A 425 4.07 7.42 -31.22
C TYR A 425 2.55 7.57 -31.18
N ALA A 426 1.86 6.51 -31.57
CA ALA A 426 0.42 6.47 -31.78
C ALA A 426 -0.25 5.45 -30.84
N PRO A 427 -0.81 5.90 -29.71
CA PRO A 427 -1.64 5.03 -28.88
C PRO A 427 -2.95 4.71 -29.63
N ALA A 428 -3.29 3.44 -29.72
CA ALA A 428 -4.51 2.97 -30.38
C ALA A 428 -5.33 2.10 -29.43
N CYS A 429 -6.63 2.34 -29.34
CA CYS A 429 -7.54 1.56 -28.49
C CYS A 429 -8.83 1.21 -29.24
N LYS A 430 -9.39 0.03 -28.98
CA LYS A 430 -10.71 -0.36 -29.52
C LYS A 430 -11.81 0.41 -28.80
N LYS A 431 -12.92 0.69 -29.50
CA LYS A 431 -14.09 1.41 -28.97
C LYS A 431 -14.65 0.83 -27.66
N GLU A 432 -14.62 -0.48 -27.53
CA GLU A 432 -15.12 -1.21 -26.35
C GLU A 432 -14.20 -1.02 -25.14
N LYS A 433 -12.88 -0.88 -25.35
CA LYS A 433 -11.85 -0.81 -24.31
C LYS A 433 -11.38 0.62 -23.99
N PHE A 434 -12.11 1.63 -24.47
CA PHE A 434 -11.72 3.04 -24.32
C PHE A 434 -11.52 3.48 -22.86
N ILE A 435 -12.31 2.93 -21.92
CA ILE A 435 -12.17 3.22 -20.48
C ILE A 435 -10.76 2.85 -19.99
N ASN A 436 -10.13 1.84 -20.59
CA ASN A 436 -8.81 1.36 -20.19
C ASN A 436 -7.68 2.26 -20.71
N ALA A 437 -7.98 3.15 -21.67
CA ALA A 437 -7.06 4.18 -22.13
C ALA A 437 -7.01 5.40 -21.18
N ILE A 438 -7.89 5.50 -20.18
CA ILE A 438 -7.98 6.66 -19.29
C ILE A 438 -6.72 6.77 -18.42
N GLY A 439 -6.23 5.68 -17.83
CA GLY A 439 -4.99 5.71 -17.05
C GLY A 439 -3.78 6.17 -17.88
N TYR A 440 -3.77 5.88 -19.19
CA TYR A 440 -2.78 6.45 -20.11
C TYR A 440 -2.98 7.96 -20.29
N LEU A 441 -4.22 8.41 -20.54
CA LEU A 441 -4.54 9.83 -20.70
C LEU A 441 -4.22 10.67 -19.46
N VAL A 442 -4.54 10.18 -18.26
CA VAL A 442 -4.25 10.86 -16.98
C VAL A 442 -2.74 11.05 -16.81
N ARG A 443 -1.95 9.99 -16.99
CA ARG A 443 -0.48 10.07 -16.92
C ARG A 443 0.08 11.04 -17.94
N ARG A 444 -0.41 10.99 -19.20
CA ARG A 444 -0.01 11.93 -20.25
C ARG A 444 -0.38 13.38 -19.93
N LEU A 445 -1.53 13.64 -19.30
CA LEU A 445 -1.89 14.98 -18.85
C LEU A 445 -0.91 15.44 -17.76
N ASP A 446 -0.63 14.65 -16.74
CA ASP A 446 0.27 15.07 -15.66
C ASP A 446 1.72 15.27 -16.14
N GLU A 447 2.23 14.34 -16.96
CA GLU A 447 3.55 14.43 -17.60
C GLU A 447 3.79 15.75 -18.32
N ASN A 448 2.77 16.31 -18.96
CA ASN A 448 2.92 17.43 -19.89
C ASN A 448 2.52 18.79 -19.29
N THR A 449 1.88 18.80 -18.12
CA THR A 449 1.27 20.01 -17.54
C THR A 449 1.95 20.51 -16.25
N GLY A 450 2.93 19.77 -15.72
CA GLY A 450 3.79 20.22 -14.61
C GLY A 450 4.47 21.58 -14.86
N ALA A 451 4.70 22.34 -13.79
CA ALA A 451 5.14 23.75 -13.86
C ALA A 451 6.46 23.99 -14.60
N SER A 452 7.35 23.01 -14.65
CA SER A 452 8.62 23.13 -15.37
C SER A 452 8.59 22.49 -16.76
N ASN A 453 7.48 21.91 -17.22
CA ASN A 453 7.40 21.20 -18.50
C ASN A 453 7.32 22.14 -19.70
N PHE A 454 7.98 21.77 -20.81
CA PHE A 454 7.98 22.55 -22.05
C PHE A 454 6.57 22.66 -22.66
N LEU A 455 5.84 21.54 -22.73
CA LEU A 455 4.51 21.49 -23.35
C LEU A 455 3.48 22.36 -22.64
N ARG A 456 3.63 22.61 -21.33
CA ARG A 456 2.83 23.61 -20.60
C ARG A 456 2.88 25.00 -21.24
N TYR A 457 4.02 25.37 -21.82
CA TYR A 457 4.23 26.70 -22.40
C TYR A 457 4.17 26.72 -23.92
N ALA A 458 4.31 25.56 -24.58
CA ALA A 458 4.50 25.43 -26.03
C ALA A 458 3.43 26.17 -26.85
N PHE A 459 2.20 26.23 -26.36
CA PHE A 459 1.05 26.79 -27.06
C PHE A 459 1.09 28.32 -27.25
N HIS A 460 1.81 29.05 -26.39
CA HIS A 460 2.01 30.50 -26.52
C HIS A 460 3.50 30.86 -26.54
N LEU A 461 4.35 29.90 -26.87
CA LEU A 461 5.79 30.07 -26.79
C LEU A 461 6.30 30.81 -28.02
N LYS A 462 6.74 32.06 -27.82
CA LYS A 462 7.38 32.87 -28.85
C LYS A 462 8.84 33.13 -28.48
N PRO A 463 9.80 32.99 -29.41
CA PRO A 463 11.17 33.41 -29.15
C PRO A 463 11.23 34.84 -28.61
N GLY A 464 11.98 35.02 -27.52
CA GLY A 464 12.09 36.30 -26.81
C GLY A 464 11.02 36.59 -25.76
N SER A 465 9.95 35.78 -25.65
CA SER A 465 8.98 35.90 -24.55
C SER A 465 9.59 35.50 -23.20
N ALA A 466 8.98 35.93 -22.09
CA ALA A 466 9.45 35.59 -20.74
C ALA A 466 9.55 34.06 -20.52
N ASN A 467 8.57 33.29 -20.99
CA ASN A 467 8.59 31.82 -20.90
C ASN A 467 9.70 31.22 -21.76
N TRP A 468 9.96 31.76 -22.97
CA TRP A 468 11.08 31.31 -23.80
C TRP A 468 12.43 31.57 -23.16
N VAL A 469 12.63 32.78 -22.62
CA VAL A 469 13.87 33.16 -21.92
C VAL A 469 14.10 32.22 -20.72
N MET A 470 13.06 31.94 -19.93
CA MET A 470 13.12 31.01 -18.80
C MET A 470 13.46 29.57 -19.24
N LEU A 471 12.81 29.04 -20.28
CA LEU A 471 13.09 27.69 -20.78
C LEU A 471 14.49 27.59 -21.41
N ARG A 472 14.93 28.60 -22.16
CA ARG A 472 16.29 28.69 -22.70
C ARG A 472 17.32 28.74 -21.58
N GLN A 473 17.06 29.50 -20.52
CA GLN A 473 17.95 29.61 -19.38
C GLN A 473 18.08 28.26 -18.66
N LYS A 474 16.96 27.57 -18.36
CA LYS A 474 16.97 26.21 -17.81
C LYS A 474 17.71 25.21 -18.71
N PHE A 475 17.55 25.33 -20.03
CA PHE A 475 18.28 24.52 -20.99
C PHE A 475 19.80 24.72 -20.87
N ILE A 476 20.27 25.97 -20.74
CA ILE A 476 21.69 26.29 -20.52
C ILE A 476 22.17 25.75 -19.17
N GLU A 477 21.46 26.06 -18.08
CA GLU A 477 21.80 25.62 -16.71
C GLU A 477 21.90 24.10 -16.58
N SER A 478 21.08 23.35 -17.34
CA SER A 478 21.16 21.89 -17.30
C SER A 478 22.50 21.33 -17.79
N PHE A 479 23.27 22.05 -18.60
CA PHE A 479 24.62 21.62 -18.99
C PHE A 479 25.64 21.76 -17.86
N GLU A 480 25.51 22.80 -17.04
CA GLU A 480 26.38 23.05 -15.88
C GLU A 480 26.22 21.95 -14.81
N LEU A 481 25.02 21.37 -14.73
CA LEU A 481 24.69 20.30 -13.81
C LEU A 481 25.21 18.92 -14.22
N ILE A 482 25.55 18.68 -15.49
CA ILE A 482 25.91 17.34 -16.00
C ILE A 482 27.05 16.70 -15.19
N SER A 483 28.07 17.50 -14.87
CA SER A 483 29.26 17.07 -14.11
C SER A 483 28.97 16.77 -12.64
N HIS A 484 27.85 17.27 -12.11
CA HIS A 484 27.42 17.10 -10.72
C HIS A 484 26.31 16.05 -10.57
N LEU A 485 25.85 15.44 -11.67
CA LEU A 485 24.81 14.43 -11.60
C LEU A 485 25.34 13.13 -10.99
N PRO A 486 24.61 12.52 -10.04
CA PRO A 486 24.96 11.20 -9.56
C PRO A 486 24.97 10.18 -10.71
N ILE A 487 25.78 9.14 -10.54
CA ILE A 487 25.84 7.96 -11.39
C ILE A 487 25.42 6.77 -10.52
N GLY A 488 24.54 5.91 -11.03
CA GLY A 488 24.03 4.76 -10.30
C GLY A 488 22.73 5.05 -9.54
N SER A 489 22.25 4.05 -8.82
CA SER A 489 20.91 4.07 -8.24
C SER A 489 20.75 5.03 -7.08
N ARG A 490 19.58 5.66 -7.01
CA ARG A 490 19.11 6.30 -5.76
C ARG A 490 18.64 5.27 -4.73
N ARG A 491 18.22 4.09 -5.20
CA ARG A 491 17.85 2.94 -4.36
C ARG A 491 19.13 2.16 -4.04
N THR A 492 19.68 2.34 -2.85
CA THR A 492 21.00 1.80 -2.47
C THR A 492 20.94 0.58 -1.54
N GLN A 493 19.73 0.06 -1.27
CA GLN A 493 19.56 -1.07 -0.36
C GLN A 493 20.28 -2.31 -0.90
N ASN A 494 21.07 -2.96 -0.06
CA ASN A 494 21.73 -4.22 -0.41
C ASN A 494 21.86 -5.08 0.84
N ARG A 495 20.98 -6.08 0.96
CA ARG A 495 20.89 -6.97 2.13
C ARG A 495 22.16 -7.78 2.41
N THR A 496 23.11 -7.85 1.47
CA THR A 496 24.40 -8.55 1.67
C THR A 496 25.47 -7.70 2.35
N THR A 497 25.31 -6.37 2.36
CA THR A 497 26.36 -5.43 2.81
C THR A 497 25.89 -4.40 3.83
N GLU A 498 24.61 -4.45 4.22
CA GLU A 498 24.05 -3.54 5.22
C GLU A 498 24.75 -3.68 6.58
N VAL A 499 25.01 -2.53 7.20
CA VAL A 499 25.58 -2.45 8.55
C VAL A 499 24.64 -1.62 9.40
N PHE A 500 24.24 -2.18 10.54
CA PHE A 500 23.41 -1.50 11.54
C PHE A 500 24.28 -1.01 12.69
N GLU A 501 24.10 0.22 13.15
CA GLU A 501 24.85 0.81 14.26
C GLU A 501 23.95 1.07 15.46
N SER A 502 24.48 0.89 16.66
CA SER A 502 23.76 1.13 17.92
C SER A 502 23.96 2.56 18.42
N THR A 503 23.37 3.54 17.74
CA THR A 503 23.40 4.94 18.17
C THR A 503 22.26 5.25 19.12
N LEU A 504 22.51 6.03 20.18
CA LEU A 504 21.41 6.56 21.01
C LEU A 504 20.63 7.58 20.20
N ASP A 505 19.30 7.47 20.27
CA ASP A 505 18.39 8.28 19.49
C ASP A 505 17.38 9.01 20.38
N ASN A 506 17.01 10.23 19.99
CA ASN A 506 16.16 11.11 20.80
C ASN A 506 14.81 11.41 20.16
N TRP A 507 14.36 10.57 19.23
CA TRP A 507 13.03 10.67 18.63
C TRP A 507 11.96 10.07 19.56
N ARG A 508 10.74 10.59 19.43
CA ARG A 508 9.53 10.13 20.14
C ARG A 508 8.77 9.10 19.30
N TRP A 509 7.94 8.26 19.92
CA TRP A 509 7.20 7.20 19.23
C TRP A 509 6.39 7.67 18.00
N ASP A 510 5.90 8.91 17.98
CA ASP A 510 5.13 9.54 16.88
C ASP A 510 5.98 9.99 15.70
N GLN A 511 7.30 9.81 15.78
CA GLN A 511 8.28 10.10 14.73
C GLN A 511 8.89 8.80 14.16
N LEU A 512 8.27 7.65 14.41
CA LEU A 512 8.72 6.36 13.89
C LEU A 512 8.85 6.43 12.37
N VAL A 513 10.01 6.00 11.87
CA VAL A 513 10.19 5.65 10.46
C VAL A 513 10.18 4.13 10.39
N ASN A 514 9.15 3.57 9.73
CA ASN A 514 9.02 2.12 9.59
C ASN A 514 10.23 1.52 8.86
N GLU A 515 10.63 0.33 9.26
CA GLU A 515 11.66 -0.48 8.62
C GLU A 515 11.25 -0.78 7.17
N PRO A 516 12.06 -0.38 6.17
CA PRO A 516 11.74 -0.67 4.78
C PRO A 516 11.93 -2.16 4.47
N ASP A 517 10.94 -2.73 3.79
CA ASP A 517 11.05 -4.06 3.20
C ASP A 517 12.20 -4.15 2.20
N THR A 518 12.58 -5.38 1.86
CA THR A 518 13.60 -5.64 0.84
C THR A 518 13.11 -5.24 -0.55
N ASP A 519 13.84 -4.34 -1.22
CA ASP A 519 13.59 -3.90 -2.58
C ASP A 519 14.15 -4.94 -3.57
N PHE A 520 13.33 -5.93 -3.93
CA PHE A 520 13.70 -6.96 -4.89
C PHE A 520 13.84 -6.45 -6.33
N SER A 521 13.50 -5.20 -6.63
CA SER A 521 13.80 -4.62 -7.94
C SER A 521 15.31 -4.43 -8.18
N LEU A 522 16.08 -4.38 -7.07
CA LEU A 522 17.53 -4.33 -7.09
C LEU A 522 18.11 -5.74 -7.30
N PRO A 523 18.97 -5.96 -8.33
CA PRO A 523 19.50 -7.29 -8.65
C PRO A 523 20.27 -7.96 -7.49
N ASP A 524 20.94 -7.19 -6.63
CA ASP A 524 21.65 -7.72 -5.46
C ASP A 524 20.71 -8.41 -4.48
N ASN A 525 19.53 -7.85 -4.23
CA ASN A 525 18.55 -8.42 -3.32
C ASN A 525 17.89 -9.70 -3.90
N ALA A 526 17.71 -9.77 -5.22
CA ALA A 526 17.27 -11.00 -5.88
C ALA A 526 18.32 -12.12 -5.77
N ARG A 527 19.62 -11.80 -5.89
CA ARG A 527 20.71 -12.77 -5.63
C ARG A 527 20.74 -13.22 -4.18
N TRP A 528 20.61 -12.29 -3.24
CA TRP A 528 20.51 -12.62 -1.81
C TRP A 528 19.37 -13.61 -1.52
N ALA A 529 18.21 -13.45 -2.17
CA ALA A 529 17.12 -14.42 -2.04
C ALA A 529 17.45 -15.79 -2.65
N GLN A 530 18.13 -15.83 -3.80
CA GLN A 530 18.61 -17.09 -4.39
C GLN A 530 19.58 -17.80 -3.44
N GLU A 531 20.45 -17.06 -2.76
CA GLU A 531 21.34 -17.62 -1.76
C GLU A 531 20.60 -18.18 -0.55
N ILE A 532 19.52 -17.54 -0.09
CA ILE A 532 18.66 -18.09 0.97
C ILE A 532 18.13 -19.46 0.57
N ILE A 533 17.59 -19.59 -0.66
CA ILE A 533 17.12 -20.87 -1.19
C ILE A 533 18.26 -21.88 -1.26
N ALA A 534 19.39 -21.51 -1.87
CA ALA A 534 20.53 -22.41 -2.06
C ALA A 534 21.10 -22.92 -0.74
N SER A 535 21.28 -22.04 0.27
CA SER A 535 21.80 -22.42 1.57
C SER A 535 20.79 -23.20 2.39
N GLY A 536 19.51 -22.79 2.40
CA GLY A 536 18.48 -23.48 3.18
C GLY A 536 18.14 -24.87 2.65
N LEU A 537 18.27 -25.11 1.33
CA LEU A 537 18.16 -26.46 0.76
C LEU A 537 19.27 -27.41 1.25
N GLN A 538 20.40 -26.87 1.74
CA GLN A 538 21.55 -27.61 2.27
C GLN A 538 21.66 -27.52 3.80
N ALA A 539 20.70 -26.86 4.47
CA ALA A 539 20.76 -26.66 5.91
C ALA A 539 20.58 -27.99 6.66
N GLU A 540 21.43 -28.20 7.66
CA GLU A 540 21.33 -29.36 8.54
C GLU A 540 20.13 -29.22 9.50
N PRO A 541 19.47 -30.34 9.88
CA PRO A 541 18.37 -30.28 10.82
C PRO A 541 18.78 -29.68 12.17
N ARG A 542 17.98 -28.75 12.67
CA ARG A 542 18.25 -28.01 13.91
C ARG A 542 17.76 -28.78 15.14
N VAL A 543 18.42 -28.62 16.28
CA VAL A 543 17.96 -29.18 17.56
C VAL A 543 17.67 -28.04 18.52
N VAL A 544 16.46 -28.00 19.06
CA VAL A 544 15.99 -26.93 19.94
C VAL A 544 15.48 -27.48 21.26
N THR A 545 16.04 -26.99 22.36
CA THR A 545 15.59 -27.30 23.72
C THR A 545 14.93 -26.07 24.36
N PRO A 546 14.04 -26.26 25.35
CA PRO A 546 13.53 -25.17 26.17
C PRO A 546 14.66 -24.41 26.86
N ILE A 547 14.49 -23.10 27.05
CA ILE A 547 15.35 -22.29 27.91
C ILE A 547 14.56 -21.91 29.16
N ILE A 548 14.94 -22.53 30.28
CA ILE A 548 14.21 -22.50 31.55
C ILE A 548 15.15 -22.00 32.64
N ALA A 549 14.73 -20.99 33.38
CA ALA A 549 15.52 -20.33 34.42
C ALA A 549 16.93 -19.86 33.97
N GLY A 550 17.07 -19.53 32.68
CA GLY A 550 18.31 -19.03 32.09
C GLY A 550 19.20 -20.08 31.44
N GLU A 551 18.86 -21.37 31.58
CA GLU A 551 19.67 -22.50 31.12
C GLU A 551 18.92 -23.35 30.10
N GLU A 552 19.64 -24.12 29.29
CA GLU A 552 19.04 -25.15 28.42
C GLU A 552 18.51 -26.31 29.25
N ASP A 553 17.24 -26.67 29.06
CA ASP A 553 16.63 -27.82 29.73
C ASP A 553 17.04 -29.13 29.03
N ILE A 554 18.20 -29.65 29.44
CA ILE A 554 18.73 -30.93 28.97
C ILE A 554 17.96 -32.15 29.51
N GLN A 555 17.02 -31.95 30.45
CA GLN A 555 16.21 -33.04 31.01
C GLN A 555 14.93 -33.29 30.21
N ALA A 556 14.56 -32.39 29.31
CA ALA A 556 13.40 -32.56 28.43
C ALA A 556 13.59 -33.79 27.52
N THR A 557 12.78 -34.83 27.73
CA THR A 557 12.98 -36.14 27.06
C THR A 557 12.06 -36.36 25.85
N HIS A 558 10.95 -35.63 25.76
CA HIS A 558 9.96 -35.78 24.70
C HIS A 558 10.35 -35.02 23.44
N LEU A 559 10.78 -35.77 22.41
CA LEU A 559 11.21 -35.25 21.11
C LEU A 559 10.04 -35.09 20.14
N PHE A 560 9.97 -33.94 19.46
CA PHE A 560 9.04 -33.62 18.39
C PHE A 560 9.82 -33.29 17.12
N ASN A 561 9.33 -33.79 15.98
CA ASN A 561 9.91 -33.48 14.69
C ASN A 561 9.22 -32.28 14.07
N SER A 562 10.00 -31.41 13.45
CA SER A 562 9.54 -30.33 12.60
C SER A 562 9.87 -30.67 11.14
N THR A 563 8.84 -30.70 10.30
CA THR A 563 8.93 -31.11 8.89
C THR A 563 8.53 -29.97 7.98
N ASP A 564 9.18 -29.88 6.83
CA ASP A 564 8.94 -28.81 5.87
C ASP A 564 7.58 -29.00 5.15
N PRO A 565 6.62 -28.06 5.26
CA PRO A 565 5.32 -28.18 4.60
C PRO A 565 5.41 -28.19 3.06
N SER A 566 6.47 -27.63 2.48
CA SER A 566 6.72 -27.67 1.03
C SER A 566 7.35 -29.00 0.59
N ARG A 567 8.10 -29.65 1.49
CA ARG A 567 8.84 -30.90 1.26
C ARG A 567 8.54 -31.88 2.40
N PRO A 568 7.37 -32.55 2.42
CA PRO A 568 6.91 -33.31 3.60
C PRO A 568 7.83 -34.45 4.09
N THR A 569 8.75 -34.91 3.26
CA THR A 569 9.77 -35.92 3.64
C THR A 569 11.04 -35.32 4.22
N GLN A 570 11.20 -34.00 4.17
CA GLN A 570 12.37 -33.28 4.66
C GLN A 570 12.19 -32.93 6.13
N HIS A 571 13.13 -33.40 6.94
CA HIS A 571 13.25 -33.04 8.35
C HIS A 571 13.98 -31.70 8.48
N VAL A 572 13.37 -30.73 9.14
CA VAL A 572 13.92 -29.37 9.34
C VAL A 572 14.63 -29.28 10.69
N GLY A 573 14.16 -30.05 11.67
CA GLY A 573 14.75 -30.08 12.99
C GLY A 573 13.90 -30.82 14.01
N THR A 574 14.45 -30.98 15.19
CA THR A 574 13.81 -31.62 16.33
C THR A 574 13.78 -30.65 17.49
N TRP A 575 12.68 -30.67 18.25
CA TRP A 575 12.57 -29.88 19.47
C TRP A 575 12.04 -30.69 20.64
N THR A 576 12.36 -30.29 21.86
CA THR A 576 11.82 -30.90 23.09
C THR A 576 10.84 -29.98 23.79
N ALA A 577 9.80 -30.54 24.39
CA ALA A 577 8.83 -29.77 25.16
C ALA A 577 9.26 -29.57 26.61
N ALA A 578 9.00 -28.39 27.17
CA ALA A 578 9.08 -28.14 28.59
C ALA A 578 8.05 -29.03 29.33
N GLU A 579 8.55 -29.83 30.27
CA GLU A 579 7.74 -30.69 31.13
C GLU A 579 7.20 -29.92 32.35
N GLU A 580 6.30 -30.54 33.12
CA GLU A 580 5.58 -29.89 34.23
C GLU A 580 6.51 -29.25 35.26
N SER A 581 7.59 -29.94 35.64
CA SER A 581 8.60 -29.44 36.57
C SER A 581 9.41 -28.26 36.01
N ALA A 582 9.68 -28.27 34.70
CA ALA A 582 10.38 -27.19 34.01
C ALA A 582 9.48 -25.95 33.89
N ILE A 583 8.18 -26.14 33.64
CA ILE A 583 7.18 -25.07 33.65
C ILE A 583 7.11 -24.41 35.03
N ASP A 584 7.05 -25.19 36.11
CA ASP A 584 7.03 -24.65 37.48
C ASP A 584 8.30 -23.86 37.81
N LEU A 585 9.46 -24.34 37.33
CA LEU A 585 10.74 -23.65 37.46
C LEU A 585 10.75 -22.34 36.67
N ALA A 586 10.21 -22.33 35.44
CA ALA A 586 10.11 -21.13 34.62
C ALA A 586 9.23 -20.06 35.28
N LEU A 587 8.05 -20.47 35.79
CA LEU A 587 7.14 -19.62 36.53
C LEU A 587 7.82 -19.05 37.79
N LYS A 588 8.54 -19.88 38.55
CA LYS A 588 9.28 -19.41 39.72
C LYS A 588 10.38 -18.41 39.36
N CYS A 589 11.14 -18.65 38.29
CA CYS A 589 12.22 -17.76 37.86
C CYS A 589 11.69 -16.38 37.45
N ALA A 590 10.63 -16.34 36.62
CA ALA A 590 10.02 -15.10 36.17
C ALA A 590 9.32 -14.33 37.31
N ASP A 591 8.77 -15.02 38.30
CA ASP A 591 8.14 -14.39 39.47
C ASP A 591 9.18 -13.74 40.39
N VAL A 592 10.29 -14.43 40.65
CA VAL A 592 11.38 -13.91 41.50
C VAL A 592 12.12 -12.74 40.85
N ASP A 593 12.30 -12.75 39.51
CA ASP A 593 13.03 -11.73 38.76
C ASP A 593 14.41 -11.42 39.38
N GLU A 594 15.28 -12.43 39.46
CA GLU A 594 16.63 -12.31 40.05
C GLU A 594 17.49 -11.23 39.36
N THR A 595 17.20 -10.95 38.09
CA THR A 595 17.84 -9.90 37.29
C THR A 595 17.38 -8.50 37.63
N SER A 596 16.31 -8.35 38.42
CA SER A 596 15.65 -7.07 38.71
C SER A 596 15.22 -6.30 37.46
N TRP A 597 14.77 -7.01 36.41
CA TRP A 597 14.30 -6.39 35.16
C TRP A 597 13.16 -5.41 35.39
N ARG A 598 12.26 -5.72 36.33
CA ARG A 598 11.15 -4.85 36.74
C ARG A 598 11.60 -3.53 37.36
N LYS A 599 12.89 -3.43 37.78
CA LYS A 599 13.50 -2.22 38.35
C LYS A 599 14.40 -1.48 37.36
N THR A 600 14.79 -2.11 36.25
CA THR A 600 15.51 -1.45 35.16
C THR A 600 14.67 -0.31 34.61
N THR A 601 15.21 0.88 34.40
CA THR A 601 14.44 2.06 33.96
C THR A 601 13.96 1.91 32.50
N ALA A 602 12.88 2.58 32.09
CA ALA A 602 12.45 2.52 30.69
C ALA A 602 13.53 2.95 29.69
N LYS A 603 14.41 3.89 30.07
CA LYS A 603 15.52 4.33 29.20
C LYS A 603 16.57 3.24 28.99
N GLU A 604 16.93 2.52 30.05
CA GLU A 604 17.85 1.37 29.97
C GLU A 604 17.21 0.21 29.18
N ARG A 605 15.94 -0.13 29.46
CA ARG A 605 15.21 -1.14 28.67
C ARG A 605 15.13 -0.73 27.20
N SER A 606 14.92 0.56 26.92
CA SER A 606 14.86 1.08 25.55
C SER A 606 16.19 0.97 24.81
N ALA A 607 17.32 1.17 25.48
CA ALA A 607 18.64 0.98 24.88
C ALA A 607 18.88 -0.49 24.49
N ILE A 608 18.50 -1.44 25.36
CA ILE A 608 18.60 -2.88 25.07
C ILE A 608 17.69 -3.25 23.88
N LEU A 609 16.43 -2.79 23.88
CA LEU A 609 15.49 -3.09 22.81
C LEU A 609 15.90 -2.47 21.46
N ARG A 610 16.57 -1.32 21.44
CA ARG A 610 17.20 -0.82 20.20
C ARG A 610 18.21 -1.84 19.65
N ASP A 611 19.04 -2.42 20.52
CA ASP A 611 20.01 -3.42 20.11
C ASP A 611 19.32 -4.71 19.64
N VAL A 612 18.18 -5.08 20.24
CA VAL A 612 17.32 -6.17 19.73
C VAL A 612 16.86 -5.90 18.30
N ALA A 613 16.37 -4.68 18.00
CA ALA A 613 15.93 -4.32 16.66
C ALA A 613 17.08 -4.47 15.64
N ASN A 614 18.30 -4.07 16.02
CA ASN A 614 19.49 -4.25 15.18
C ASN A 614 19.85 -5.72 14.96
N GLU A 615 19.77 -6.57 16.00
CA GLU A 615 20.03 -8.00 15.85
C GLU A 615 18.97 -8.70 14.99
N ILE A 616 17.69 -8.29 15.06
CA ILE A 616 16.66 -8.78 14.14
C ILE A 616 16.99 -8.39 12.69
N ARG A 617 17.42 -7.13 12.44
CA ARG A 617 17.84 -6.69 11.10
C ARG A 617 19.00 -7.52 10.55
N ARG A 618 20.03 -7.80 11.36
CA ARG A 618 21.16 -8.67 10.99
C ARG A 618 20.70 -10.10 10.70
N SER A 619 19.76 -10.59 11.51
CA SER A 619 19.22 -11.94 11.44
C SER A 619 18.13 -12.11 10.39
N ARG A 620 17.80 -11.06 9.61
CA ARG A 620 16.72 -11.09 8.60
C ARG A 620 16.82 -12.29 7.66
N ARG A 621 18.03 -12.59 7.17
CA ARG A 621 18.30 -13.75 6.31
C ARG A 621 17.92 -15.07 7.00
N ASP A 622 18.41 -15.27 8.23
CA ASP A 622 18.21 -16.49 9.00
C ASP A 622 16.74 -16.69 9.38
N LEU A 623 16.07 -15.60 9.80
CA LEU A 623 14.66 -15.60 10.17
C LEU A 623 13.77 -15.95 8.97
N ILE A 624 14.07 -15.41 7.79
CA ILE A 624 13.36 -15.76 6.54
C ILE A 624 13.59 -17.23 6.19
N GLU A 625 14.84 -17.70 6.23
CA GLU A 625 15.15 -19.09 5.88
C GLU A 625 14.45 -20.08 6.81
N ILE A 626 14.48 -19.88 8.13
CA ILE A 626 13.83 -20.80 9.07
C ILE A 626 12.30 -20.74 8.97
N ALA A 627 11.70 -19.56 8.78
CA ALA A 627 10.25 -19.44 8.60
C ALA A 627 9.77 -20.09 7.29
N LEU A 628 10.60 -20.05 6.26
CA LEU A 628 10.38 -20.76 5.00
C LEU A 628 10.47 -22.28 5.20
N ALA A 629 11.52 -22.75 5.87
CA ALA A 629 11.76 -24.17 6.08
C ALA A 629 10.72 -24.81 7.01
N GLU A 630 10.41 -24.16 8.13
CA GLU A 630 9.54 -24.70 9.17
C GLU A 630 8.05 -24.44 8.88
N GLY A 631 7.73 -23.22 8.45
CA GLY A 631 6.34 -22.77 8.24
C GLY A 631 5.87 -22.78 6.79
N GLY A 632 6.74 -23.08 5.82
CA GLY A 632 6.41 -22.99 4.40
C GLY A 632 6.09 -21.58 3.92
N LYS A 633 6.55 -20.54 4.64
CA LYS A 633 6.26 -19.14 4.32
C LYS A 633 7.11 -18.66 3.14
N LEU A 634 6.49 -17.95 2.20
CA LEU A 634 7.21 -17.38 1.06
C LEU A 634 8.13 -16.23 1.52
N ILE A 635 9.26 -16.03 0.84
CA ILE A 635 10.24 -14.98 1.18
C ILE A 635 9.58 -13.60 1.30
N LEU A 636 8.69 -13.22 0.37
CA LEU A 636 8.01 -11.91 0.42
C LEU A 636 7.12 -11.74 1.66
N GLU A 637 6.52 -12.83 2.13
CA GLU A 637 5.65 -12.81 3.32
C GLU A 637 6.50 -12.81 4.61
N ALA A 638 7.63 -13.52 4.64
CA ALA A 638 8.54 -13.55 5.78
C ALA A 638 9.37 -12.26 5.89
N ASP A 639 9.77 -11.65 4.78
CA ASP A 639 10.54 -10.39 4.78
C ASP A 639 9.74 -9.23 5.36
N ALA A 640 8.47 -9.09 4.98
CA ALA A 640 7.56 -8.10 5.56
C ALA A 640 7.38 -8.34 7.07
N GLU A 641 7.35 -9.59 7.49
CA GLU A 641 7.22 -9.96 8.90
C GLU A 641 8.46 -9.59 9.72
N VAL A 642 9.67 -9.72 9.16
CA VAL A 642 10.89 -9.23 9.83
C VAL A 642 10.83 -7.71 9.99
N SER A 643 10.36 -6.97 8.98
CA SER A 643 10.17 -5.51 9.10
C SER A 643 9.16 -5.15 10.19
N GLU A 644 8.03 -5.87 10.26
CA GLU A 644 7.03 -5.68 11.32
C GLU A 644 7.59 -5.99 12.73
N ALA A 645 8.42 -7.04 12.87
CA ALA A 645 9.09 -7.37 14.12
C ALA A 645 10.04 -6.25 14.59
N VAL A 646 10.85 -5.72 13.67
CA VAL A 646 11.73 -4.56 13.94
C VAL A 646 10.89 -3.36 14.38
N ASP A 647 9.82 -3.05 13.66
CA ASP A 647 8.94 -1.93 13.96
C ASP A 647 8.28 -2.05 15.34
N PHE A 648 7.82 -3.24 15.75
CA PHE A 648 7.25 -3.43 17.09
C PHE A 648 8.26 -3.08 18.17
N VAL A 649 9.51 -3.55 18.02
CA VAL A 649 10.57 -3.31 18.99
C VAL A 649 10.90 -1.82 19.07
N GLU A 650 11.11 -1.17 17.92
CA GLU A 650 11.41 0.26 17.82
C GLU A 650 10.28 1.14 18.37
N PHE A 651 9.04 0.75 18.09
CA PHE A 651 7.87 1.49 18.50
C PHE A 651 7.58 1.37 20.00
N TYR A 652 7.53 0.16 20.54
CA TYR A 652 7.16 -0.05 21.96
C TYR A 652 8.22 0.47 22.92
N ARG A 653 9.50 0.36 22.57
CA ARG A 653 10.59 0.90 23.41
C ARG A 653 10.51 2.43 23.58
N LYS A 654 9.95 3.14 22.60
CA LYS A 654 9.73 4.60 22.66
C LYS A 654 8.39 4.95 23.30
N SER A 655 7.36 4.13 23.07
CA SER A 655 6.03 4.33 23.63
C SER A 655 6.05 4.29 25.16
N VAL A 656 6.78 3.34 25.76
CA VAL A 656 6.88 3.24 27.23
C VAL A 656 7.70 4.38 27.84
N VAL A 657 8.80 4.80 27.21
CA VAL A 657 9.58 5.96 27.68
C VAL A 657 8.69 7.20 27.74
N HIS A 658 7.87 7.43 26.71
CA HIS A 658 6.95 8.56 26.70
C HIS A 658 5.92 8.52 27.83
N ILE A 659 5.38 7.34 28.16
CA ILE A 659 4.43 7.17 29.26
C ILE A 659 5.09 7.43 30.63
N GLU A 660 6.30 6.90 30.86
CA GLU A 660 7.02 7.09 32.13
C GLU A 660 7.52 8.53 32.33
N GLU A 661 7.59 9.37 31.28
CA GLU A 661 7.97 10.78 31.37
C GLU A 661 6.80 11.75 31.68
N MET A 662 5.57 11.25 31.82
CA MET A 662 4.40 12.06 32.20
C MET A 662 4.47 12.51 33.68
N GLN A 663 4.08 13.76 33.97
CA GLN A 663 4.35 14.41 35.28
C GLN A 663 3.39 14.01 36.43
N ASP A 664 2.15 13.65 36.14
CA ASP A 664 1.09 13.33 37.11
C ASP A 664 0.71 11.83 37.12
N LEU A 665 1.59 11.00 36.55
CA LEU A 665 1.39 9.59 36.34
C LEU A 665 2.66 8.83 36.71
N SER A 666 2.52 7.76 37.49
CA SER A 666 3.54 6.73 37.61
C SER A 666 3.03 5.46 36.98
N ALA A 667 3.86 4.85 36.15
CA ALA A 667 3.62 3.57 35.53
C ALA A 667 4.62 2.55 36.07
N SER A 668 4.16 1.34 36.36
CA SER A 668 5.00 0.22 36.78
C SER A 668 4.60 -1.06 36.03
N PRO A 669 5.50 -2.03 35.84
CA PRO A 669 5.14 -3.31 35.21
C PRO A 669 4.02 -4.01 35.97
N ARG A 670 3.23 -4.84 35.27
CA ARG A 670 2.24 -5.70 35.92
C ARG A 670 2.91 -6.84 36.68
N GLY A 671 3.91 -7.48 36.05
CA GLY A 671 4.73 -8.52 36.63
C GLY A 671 5.18 -9.53 35.57
N MET A 672 4.55 -10.69 35.50
CA MET A 672 4.86 -11.73 34.52
C MET A 672 3.88 -11.71 33.34
N ALA A 673 4.42 -11.71 32.12
CA ALA A 673 3.66 -11.86 30.89
C ALA A 673 3.91 -13.24 30.25
N LEU A 674 2.83 -13.95 29.95
CA LEU A 674 2.86 -15.16 29.13
C LEU A 674 2.50 -14.78 27.69
N VAL A 675 3.39 -15.04 26.74
CA VAL A 675 3.14 -14.80 25.31
C VAL A 675 2.89 -16.14 24.63
N ILE A 676 1.70 -16.31 24.06
CA ILE A 676 1.29 -17.50 23.30
C ILE A 676 1.08 -17.07 21.85
N SER A 677 1.99 -17.46 20.96
CA SER A 677 2.02 -17.00 19.58
C SER A 677 1.52 -18.05 18.58
N PRO A 678 0.99 -17.63 17.41
CA PRO A 678 0.50 -18.52 16.38
C PRO A 678 1.66 -18.93 15.44
N TRP A 679 1.34 -19.78 14.46
CA TRP A 679 2.31 -20.28 13.46
C TRP A 679 2.33 -19.48 12.16
N ASN A 680 1.27 -18.73 11.84
CA ASN A 680 1.14 -18.05 10.55
C ASN A 680 1.96 -16.75 10.47
N PHE A 681 2.24 -16.14 11.62
CA PHE A 681 3.22 -15.07 11.79
C PHE A 681 4.17 -15.45 12.95
N PRO A 682 5.14 -16.36 12.69
CA PRO A 682 6.01 -16.92 13.72
C PRO A 682 7.20 -16.02 14.12
N ILE A 683 7.36 -14.85 13.49
CA ILE A 683 8.39 -13.85 13.77
C ILE A 683 7.73 -12.61 14.40
N ALA A 684 6.82 -11.92 13.70
CA ALA A 684 6.32 -10.61 14.11
C ALA A 684 5.39 -10.68 15.32
N ILE A 685 4.42 -11.60 15.34
CA ILE A 685 3.48 -11.70 16.46
C ILE A 685 4.17 -12.12 17.77
N PRO A 686 5.02 -13.16 17.82
CA PRO A 686 5.80 -13.43 19.03
C PRO A 686 6.72 -12.27 19.39
N CYS A 687 7.37 -11.63 18.41
CA CYS A 687 8.24 -10.49 18.67
C CYS A 687 7.48 -9.32 19.29
N GLY A 688 6.31 -8.97 18.74
CA GLY A 688 5.47 -7.87 19.22
C GLY A 688 4.98 -8.09 20.64
N GLY A 689 4.51 -9.30 20.96
CA GLY A 689 4.10 -9.65 22.33
C GLY A 689 5.26 -9.60 23.32
N VAL A 690 6.41 -10.17 22.96
CA VAL A 690 7.62 -10.17 23.80
C VAL A 690 8.14 -8.74 23.98
N ALA A 691 8.28 -7.97 22.90
CA ALA A 691 8.79 -6.61 22.91
C ALA A 691 7.89 -5.67 23.72
N ALA A 692 6.56 -5.75 23.57
CA ALA A 692 5.63 -4.95 24.36
C ALA A 692 5.76 -5.25 25.86
N ALA A 693 5.83 -6.52 26.24
CA ALA A 693 5.94 -6.94 27.63
C ALA A 693 7.28 -6.53 28.25
N LEU A 694 8.40 -6.76 27.55
CA LEU A 694 9.73 -6.35 28.00
C LEU A 694 9.85 -4.83 28.09
N ALA A 695 9.34 -4.09 27.10
CA ALA A 695 9.35 -2.62 27.12
C ALA A 695 8.61 -2.08 28.35
N ALA A 696 7.45 -2.66 28.68
CA ALA A 696 6.66 -2.33 29.87
C ALA A 696 7.31 -2.79 31.20
N GLY A 697 8.45 -3.48 31.16
CA GLY A 697 9.22 -3.92 32.34
C GLY A 697 8.83 -5.29 32.89
N ASN A 698 8.05 -6.08 32.17
CA ASN A 698 7.60 -7.40 32.61
C ASN A 698 8.63 -8.48 32.28
N THR A 699 8.70 -9.54 33.08
CA THR A 699 9.38 -10.80 32.73
C THR A 699 8.48 -11.61 31.80
N VAL A 700 9.06 -12.34 30.85
CA VAL A 700 8.32 -12.98 29.75
C VAL A 700 8.61 -14.48 29.68
N ILE A 701 7.55 -15.27 29.53
CA ILE A 701 7.62 -16.66 29.07
C ILE A 701 6.98 -16.72 27.68
N LEU A 702 7.76 -17.10 26.67
CA LEU A 702 7.25 -17.35 25.32
C LEU A 702 6.90 -18.84 25.18
N LYS A 703 5.62 -19.11 24.90
CA LYS A 703 5.12 -20.42 24.46
C LYS A 703 4.73 -20.30 22.98
N PRO A 704 5.60 -20.68 22.03
CA PRO A 704 5.26 -20.60 20.62
C PRO A 704 4.26 -21.69 20.20
N SER A 705 3.73 -21.57 18.98
CA SER A 705 3.05 -22.67 18.32
C SER A 705 4.02 -23.84 18.09
N SER A 706 3.53 -25.07 18.24
CA SER A 706 4.31 -26.28 18.01
C SER A 706 4.75 -26.48 16.56
N GLU A 707 4.14 -25.75 15.62
CA GLU A 707 4.49 -25.78 14.18
C GLU A 707 5.67 -24.87 13.83
N THR A 708 6.08 -23.96 14.73
CA THR A 708 7.07 -22.91 14.41
C THR A 708 8.07 -22.66 15.55
N VAL A 709 8.44 -23.73 16.26
CA VAL A 709 9.30 -23.69 17.45
C VAL A 709 10.73 -23.27 17.10
N LEU A 710 11.28 -23.74 15.98
CA LEU A 710 12.64 -23.41 15.55
C LEU A 710 12.75 -21.92 15.20
N THR A 711 11.74 -21.38 14.53
CA THR A 711 11.65 -19.96 14.17
C THR A 711 11.57 -19.09 15.42
N ALA A 712 10.67 -19.43 16.36
CA ALA A 712 10.54 -18.70 17.62
C ALA A 712 11.82 -18.78 18.48
N ARG A 713 12.53 -19.91 18.45
CA ARG A 713 13.81 -20.07 19.14
C ARG A 713 14.88 -19.13 18.57
N ARG A 714 14.97 -19.00 17.24
CA ARG A 714 15.90 -18.07 16.58
C ARG A 714 15.57 -16.61 16.89
N LEU A 715 14.28 -16.28 16.98
CA LEU A 715 13.84 -14.95 17.42
C LEU A 715 14.30 -14.66 18.86
N CYS A 716 14.09 -15.57 19.82
CA CYS A 716 14.58 -15.40 21.20
C CYS A 716 16.09 -15.20 21.26
N GLU A 717 16.84 -15.88 20.40
CA GLU A 717 18.28 -15.71 20.22
C GLU A 717 18.65 -14.25 19.93
N CYS A 718 17.94 -13.58 19.01
CA CYS A 718 18.17 -12.16 18.73
C CYS A 718 18.02 -11.29 19.99
N PHE A 719 17.04 -11.58 20.85
CA PHE A 719 16.85 -10.85 22.10
C PHE A 719 18.00 -11.10 23.09
N TRP A 720 18.46 -12.35 23.20
CA TRP A 720 19.54 -12.70 24.12
C TRP A 720 20.90 -12.19 23.64
N GLU A 721 21.18 -12.25 22.35
CA GLU A 721 22.38 -11.69 21.69
C GLU A 721 22.49 -10.18 21.91
N ALA A 722 21.35 -9.48 21.91
CA ALA A 722 21.26 -8.05 22.22
C ALA A 722 21.32 -7.71 23.71
N GLY A 723 21.39 -8.70 24.61
CA GLY A 723 21.59 -8.50 26.04
C GLY A 723 20.36 -8.66 26.94
N VAL A 724 19.21 -9.10 26.42
CA VAL A 724 18.10 -9.53 27.28
C VAL A 724 18.49 -10.84 27.98
N SER A 725 18.41 -10.88 29.31
CA SER A 725 18.74 -12.10 30.05
C SER A 725 17.78 -13.24 29.71
N LYS A 726 18.33 -14.47 29.56
CA LYS A 726 17.54 -15.71 29.41
C LYS A 726 16.64 -16.01 30.62
N LYS A 727 16.89 -15.39 31.78
CA LYS A 727 16.00 -15.45 32.96
C LYS A 727 14.80 -14.52 32.84
N VAL A 728 14.93 -13.45 32.05
CA VAL A 728 13.87 -12.46 31.79
C VAL A 728 12.99 -12.90 30.63
N LEU A 729 13.60 -13.34 29.52
CA LEU A 729 12.90 -13.93 28.39
C LEU A 729 13.19 -15.43 28.35
N GLN A 730 12.24 -16.22 28.83
CA GLN A 730 12.31 -17.68 28.84
C GLN A 730 11.57 -18.27 27.64
N PHE A 731 12.08 -19.39 27.11
CA PHE A 731 11.53 -20.07 25.95
C PHE A 731 10.99 -21.44 26.37
N ALA A 732 9.67 -21.56 26.44
CA ALA A 732 8.98 -22.75 26.97
C ALA A 732 8.02 -23.33 25.90
N PRO A 733 8.52 -24.00 24.86
CA PRO A 733 7.67 -24.76 23.97
C PRO A 733 7.02 -25.90 24.76
N CYS A 734 5.71 -26.06 24.68
CA CYS A 734 4.96 -27.02 25.49
C CYS A 734 4.24 -28.07 24.65
N ARG A 735 4.00 -29.24 25.24
CA ARG A 735 3.23 -30.33 24.63
C ARG A 735 1.74 -30.01 24.60
N GLY A 736 1.21 -29.76 23.40
CA GLY A 736 -0.23 -29.65 23.14
C GLY A 736 -0.96 -28.68 24.08
N ALA A 737 -2.22 -28.98 24.38
CA ALA A 737 -3.05 -28.18 25.29
C ALA A 737 -2.60 -28.29 26.75
N ALA A 738 -2.16 -29.46 27.23
CA ALA A 738 -1.92 -29.73 28.65
C ALA A 738 -0.84 -28.81 29.29
N GLY A 739 0.33 -28.65 28.66
CA GLY A 739 1.35 -27.73 29.18
C GLY A 739 0.98 -26.26 29.02
N GLY A 740 0.16 -25.93 28.01
CA GLY A 740 -0.43 -24.60 27.87
C GLY A 740 -1.39 -24.27 29.02
N VAL A 741 -2.21 -25.23 29.43
CA VAL A 741 -3.17 -25.09 30.55
C VAL A 741 -2.44 -24.80 31.86
N GLN A 742 -1.34 -25.50 32.15
CA GLN A 742 -0.55 -25.23 33.37
C GLN A 742 -0.05 -23.79 33.43
N LEU A 743 0.47 -23.27 32.31
CA LEU A 743 0.93 -21.88 32.21
C LEU A 743 -0.24 -20.89 32.36
N THR A 744 -1.35 -21.11 31.64
CA THR A 744 -2.49 -20.17 31.63
C THR A 744 -3.29 -20.18 32.94
N ALA A 745 -3.31 -21.30 33.65
CA ALA A 745 -4.03 -21.44 34.93
C ALA A 745 -3.21 -20.98 36.15
N SER A 746 -1.92 -20.64 35.98
CA SER A 746 -1.08 -20.20 37.09
C SER A 746 -1.48 -18.81 37.60
N ASP A 747 -1.56 -18.66 38.93
CA ASP A 747 -1.83 -17.40 39.62
C ASP A 747 -0.65 -16.41 39.60
N LYS A 748 0.54 -16.87 39.19
CA LYS A 748 1.76 -16.06 39.02
C LYS A 748 1.77 -15.27 37.72
N VAL A 749 0.91 -15.61 36.75
CA VAL A 749 0.84 -14.92 35.46
C VAL A 749 -0.07 -13.70 35.59
N ASP A 750 0.49 -12.50 35.42
CA ASP A 750 -0.28 -11.25 35.52
C ASP A 750 -0.99 -10.86 34.22
N SER A 751 -0.45 -11.31 33.08
CA SER A 751 -0.96 -10.98 31.74
C SER A 751 -0.68 -12.10 30.75
N ILE A 752 -1.65 -12.37 29.87
CA ILE A 752 -1.52 -13.34 28.79
C ILE A 752 -1.75 -12.60 27.48
N ILE A 753 -0.73 -12.59 26.62
CA ILE A 753 -0.84 -12.12 25.24
C ILE A 753 -1.04 -13.37 24.39
N PHE A 754 -2.22 -13.51 23.79
CA PHE A 754 -2.59 -14.66 22.99
C PHE A 754 -2.92 -14.23 21.57
N THR A 755 -2.45 -14.98 20.59
CA THR A 755 -3.00 -14.91 19.24
C THR A 755 -3.22 -16.31 18.68
N GLY A 756 -4.44 -16.55 18.20
CA GLY A 756 -4.86 -17.87 17.73
C GLY A 756 -6.36 -17.96 17.51
N SER A 757 -6.93 -19.16 17.60
CA SER A 757 -8.36 -19.36 17.31
C SER A 757 -9.25 -18.79 18.41
N THR A 758 -10.45 -18.34 18.03
CA THR A 758 -11.49 -17.86 18.95
C THR A 758 -11.85 -18.92 20.00
N ALA A 759 -11.88 -20.21 19.61
CA ALA A 759 -12.17 -21.31 20.52
C ALA A 759 -11.08 -21.47 21.60
N ALA A 760 -9.80 -21.36 21.23
CA ALA A 760 -8.70 -21.44 22.18
C ALA A 760 -8.66 -20.23 23.12
N ALA A 761 -8.91 -19.02 22.61
CA ALA A 761 -8.97 -17.81 23.43
C ALA A 761 -10.08 -17.90 24.50
N LYS A 762 -11.27 -18.38 24.14
CA LYS A 762 -12.37 -18.62 25.09
C LYS A 762 -12.00 -19.65 26.16
N LEU A 763 -11.32 -20.73 25.77
CA LEU A 763 -10.86 -21.74 26.72
C LEU A 763 -9.82 -21.17 27.69
N ILE A 764 -8.88 -20.35 27.20
CA ILE A 764 -7.92 -19.63 28.05
C ILE A 764 -8.67 -18.70 29.01
N GLN A 765 -9.61 -17.91 28.51
CA GLN A 765 -10.40 -16.99 29.33
C GLN A 765 -11.12 -17.72 30.48
N GLN A 766 -11.77 -18.86 30.20
CA GLN A 766 -12.43 -19.69 31.21
C GLN A 766 -11.47 -20.29 32.25
N GLN A 767 -10.22 -20.51 31.87
CA GLN A 767 -9.19 -21.13 32.72
C GLN A 767 -8.29 -20.12 33.43
N THR A 768 -8.45 -18.83 33.14
CA THR A 768 -7.59 -17.76 33.64
C THR A 768 -8.32 -17.01 34.76
N PRO A 769 -8.13 -17.37 36.04
CA PRO A 769 -8.94 -16.81 37.11
C PRO A 769 -8.67 -15.32 37.38
N ARG A 770 -7.51 -14.77 36.99
CA ARG A 770 -7.10 -13.37 37.30
C ARG A 770 -6.18 -12.66 36.30
N ALA A 771 -5.46 -13.39 35.44
CA ALA A 771 -4.52 -12.74 34.51
C ALA A 771 -5.28 -11.88 33.49
N ARG A 772 -4.69 -10.75 33.10
CA ARG A 772 -5.28 -9.91 32.04
C ARG A 772 -5.06 -10.59 30.68
N LEU A 773 -6.13 -11.03 30.04
CA LEU A 773 -6.07 -11.62 28.70
C LEU A 773 -6.12 -10.53 27.63
N LEU A 774 -5.13 -10.53 26.74
CA LEU A 774 -5.05 -9.75 25.51
C LEU A 774 -5.05 -10.75 24.37
N ALA A 775 -6.24 -11.08 23.85
CA ALA A 775 -6.39 -12.09 22.83
C ALA A 775 -6.85 -11.47 21.51
N GLU A 776 -5.97 -11.53 20.51
CA GLU A 776 -6.33 -11.29 19.11
C GLU A 776 -6.72 -12.63 18.48
N THR A 777 -7.91 -12.70 17.91
CA THR A 777 -8.47 -13.95 17.37
C THR A 777 -8.72 -13.84 15.87
N GLY A 778 -9.36 -14.86 15.30
CA GLY A 778 -9.64 -14.95 13.88
C GLY A 778 -10.55 -13.84 13.33
N GLY A 779 -10.70 -13.84 12.02
CA GLY A 779 -11.52 -12.87 11.28
C GLY A 779 -12.32 -13.53 10.17
N LYS A 780 -13.52 -13.01 9.93
CA LYS A 780 -14.31 -13.33 8.74
C LYS A 780 -14.38 -12.11 7.83
N ASN A 781 -13.22 -11.72 7.32
CA ASN A 781 -13.03 -10.42 6.70
C ASN A 781 -13.67 -10.34 5.32
N THR A 782 -14.10 -9.13 4.98
CA THR A 782 -14.82 -8.83 3.75
C THR A 782 -14.11 -7.78 2.91
N THR A 783 -14.31 -7.86 1.59
CA THR A 783 -14.05 -6.75 0.68
C THR A 783 -15.31 -6.50 -0.13
N ILE A 784 -15.84 -5.28 -0.05
CA ILE A 784 -17.01 -4.84 -0.80
C ILE A 784 -16.52 -4.19 -2.10
N VAL A 785 -17.09 -4.57 -3.24
CA VAL A 785 -16.79 -3.94 -4.54
C VAL A 785 -18.08 -3.37 -5.12
N THR A 786 -18.12 -2.05 -5.30
CA THR A 786 -19.30 -1.34 -5.82
C THR A 786 -19.21 -1.11 -7.31
N VAL A 787 -20.30 -0.71 -7.95
CA VAL A 787 -20.33 -0.48 -9.41
C VAL A 787 -19.40 0.65 -9.88
N LEU A 788 -18.89 1.50 -9.00
CA LEU A 788 -17.95 2.59 -9.35
C LEU A 788 -16.48 2.27 -9.07
N SER A 789 -16.15 1.01 -8.73
CA SER A 789 -14.75 0.59 -8.51
C SER A 789 -13.89 0.61 -9.78
N ASP A 790 -12.57 0.69 -9.59
CA ASP A 790 -11.62 0.20 -10.59
C ASP A 790 -11.59 -1.33 -10.53
N ARG A 791 -11.88 -2.00 -11.66
CA ARG A 791 -12.10 -3.45 -11.71
C ARG A 791 -10.78 -4.21 -11.61
N GLU A 792 -9.78 -3.80 -12.37
CA GLU A 792 -8.45 -4.39 -12.34
C GLU A 792 -7.75 -4.18 -10.99
N GLN A 793 -7.88 -2.98 -10.42
CA GLN A 793 -7.37 -2.67 -9.09
C GLN A 793 -8.07 -3.53 -8.02
N ALA A 794 -9.40 -3.58 -8.04
CA ALA A 794 -10.18 -4.39 -7.10
C ALA A 794 -9.80 -5.87 -7.15
N VAL A 795 -9.71 -6.47 -8.35
CA VAL A 795 -9.28 -7.86 -8.50
C VAL A 795 -7.87 -8.06 -7.93
N LYS A 796 -6.91 -7.19 -8.25
CA LYS A 796 -5.55 -7.29 -7.72
C LYS A 796 -5.53 -7.26 -6.18
N HIS A 797 -6.28 -6.36 -5.56
CA HIS A 797 -6.34 -6.23 -4.11
C HIS A 797 -7.05 -7.39 -3.44
N VAL A 798 -8.16 -7.86 -4.01
CA VAL A 798 -8.92 -9.01 -3.52
C VAL A 798 -8.04 -10.26 -3.56
N LEU A 799 -7.35 -10.54 -4.67
CA LEU A 799 -6.49 -11.72 -4.79
C LEU A 799 -5.30 -11.68 -3.83
N HIS A 800 -4.65 -10.52 -3.70
CA HIS A 800 -3.58 -10.34 -2.71
C HIS A 800 -4.10 -10.62 -1.29
N SER A 801 -5.28 -10.10 -0.95
CA SER A 801 -5.86 -10.21 0.38
C SER A 801 -6.41 -11.60 0.69
N ALA A 802 -6.97 -12.29 -0.31
CA ALA A 802 -7.59 -13.61 -0.13
C ALA A 802 -6.55 -14.74 -0.12
N PHE A 803 -5.50 -14.63 -0.94
CA PHE A 803 -4.59 -15.74 -1.22
C PHE A 803 -3.14 -15.51 -0.77
N GLY A 804 -2.78 -14.30 -0.31
CA GLY A 804 -1.50 -14.05 0.36
C GLY A 804 -1.30 -15.03 1.53
N HIS A 805 -0.09 -15.60 1.64
CA HIS A 805 0.22 -16.71 2.54
C HIS A 805 -0.80 -17.87 2.50
N SER A 806 -1.33 -18.16 1.31
CA SER A 806 -2.34 -19.20 1.06
C SER A 806 -3.63 -19.00 1.87
N GLY A 807 -3.99 -17.75 2.14
CA GLY A 807 -5.19 -17.39 2.92
C GLY A 807 -5.05 -17.63 4.44
N GLN A 808 -3.85 -17.98 4.93
CA GLN A 808 -3.58 -18.26 6.34
C GLN A 808 -3.28 -16.98 7.14
N LYS A 809 -4.06 -15.91 6.93
CA LYS A 809 -3.96 -14.66 7.67
C LYS A 809 -5.26 -14.41 8.40
N CYS A 810 -5.20 -13.97 9.66
CA CYS A 810 -6.38 -13.52 10.39
C CYS A 810 -7.10 -12.39 9.64
N SER A 811 -6.36 -11.56 8.89
CA SER A 811 -6.86 -10.48 8.04
C SER A 811 -7.26 -10.89 6.62
N ALA A 812 -7.14 -12.16 6.23
CA ALA A 812 -7.38 -12.56 4.84
C ALA A 812 -8.83 -12.25 4.42
N THR A 813 -9.01 -11.67 3.23
CA THR A 813 -10.35 -11.47 2.65
C THR A 813 -10.95 -12.83 2.33
N SER A 814 -11.92 -13.24 3.14
CA SER A 814 -12.59 -14.54 3.00
C SER A 814 -13.94 -14.43 2.28
N LEU A 815 -14.51 -13.23 2.23
CA LEU A 815 -15.76 -12.91 1.56
C LEU A 815 -15.58 -11.70 0.64
N LEU A 816 -15.85 -11.89 -0.64
CA LEU A 816 -16.00 -10.84 -1.62
C LEU A 816 -17.49 -10.53 -1.77
N ILE A 817 -17.91 -9.34 -1.36
CA ILE A 817 -19.30 -8.91 -1.49
C ILE A 817 -19.39 -7.97 -2.67
N LEU A 818 -20.08 -8.41 -3.73
CA LEU A 818 -20.22 -7.65 -4.95
C LEU A 818 -21.59 -6.99 -4.99
N GLU A 819 -21.63 -5.69 -5.24
CA GLU A 819 -22.87 -5.04 -5.63
C GLU A 819 -23.38 -5.69 -6.93
N LYS A 820 -24.70 -5.81 -7.07
CA LYS A 820 -25.37 -6.52 -8.17
C LYS A 820 -24.81 -6.25 -9.56
N GLY A 821 -24.57 -4.99 -9.90
CA GLY A 821 -24.03 -4.63 -11.22
C GLY A 821 -22.59 -5.13 -11.47
N VAL A 822 -21.84 -5.46 -10.42
CA VAL A 822 -20.51 -6.10 -10.49
C VAL A 822 -20.64 -7.63 -10.44
N TYR A 823 -21.55 -8.15 -9.63
CA TYR A 823 -21.81 -9.59 -9.54
C TYR A 823 -22.30 -10.17 -10.87
N GLU A 824 -23.10 -9.39 -11.62
CA GLU A 824 -23.64 -9.76 -12.93
C GLU A 824 -22.67 -9.41 -14.10
N ASP A 825 -21.50 -8.84 -13.82
CA ASP A 825 -20.50 -8.47 -14.84
C ASP A 825 -19.58 -9.66 -15.16
N GLU A 826 -19.90 -10.38 -16.24
CA GLU A 826 -19.11 -11.52 -16.74
C GLU A 826 -17.64 -11.16 -17.04
N ALA A 827 -17.35 -9.92 -17.45
CA ALA A 827 -15.97 -9.51 -17.71
C ALA A 827 -15.17 -9.37 -16.41
N PHE A 828 -15.81 -8.90 -15.34
CA PHE A 828 -15.22 -8.87 -14.00
C PHE A 828 -14.98 -10.27 -13.45
N LEU A 829 -15.96 -11.17 -13.56
CA LEU A 829 -15.82 -12.55 -13.10
C LEU A 829 -14.74 -13.31 -13.89
N GLU A 830 -14.66 -13.12 -15.20
CA GLU A 830 -13.60 -13.70 -16.03
C GLU A 830 -12.22 -13.19 -15.64
N LEU A 831 -12.09 -11.88 -15.40
CA LEU A 831 -10.85 -11.26 -14.95
C LEU A 831 -10.40 -11.81 -13.59
N LEU A 832 -11.33 -11.92 -12.64
CA LEU A 832 -11.09 -12.50 -11.32
C LEU A 832 -10.61 -13.96 -11.42
N ARG A 833 -11.27 -14.75 -12.27
CA ARG A 833 -10.92 -16.15 -12.53
C ARG A 833 -9.54 -16.31 -13.17
N ASP A 834 -9.28 -15.58 -14.26
CA ASP A 834 -8.01 -15.65 -14.99
C ASP A 834 -6.84 -15.27 -14.07
N ALA A 835 -6.95 -14.12 -13.40
CA ALA A 835 -5.93 -13.63 -12.48
C ALA A 835 -5.69 -14.61 -11.31
N ALA A 836 -6.74 -15.17 -10.69
CA ALA A 836 -6.58 -16.17 -9.63
C ALA A 836 -5.91 -17.47 -10.13
N SER A 837 -6.32 -17.97 -11.29
CA SER A 837 -5.77 -19.20 -11.88
C SER A 837 -4.33 -19.05 -12.37
N SER A 838 -3.87 -17.81 -12.57
CA SER A 838 -2.51 -17.48 -13.00
C SER A 838 -1.49 -17.53 -11.86
N LEU A 839 -1.94 -17.55 -10.60
CA LEU A 839 -1.07 -17.60 -9.43
C LEU A 839 -0.41 -18.98 -9.33
N THR A 840 0.93 -19.02 -9.44
CA THR A 840 1.69 -20.26 -9.35
C THR A 840 1.62 -20.84 -7.92
N VAL A 841 1.05 -22.03 -7.80
CA VAL A 841 1.03 -22.83 -6.56
C VAL A 841 2.26 -23.73 -6.55
N GLY A 842 3.02 -23.72 -5.45
CA GLY A 842 4.25 -24.51 -5.41
C GLY A 842 4.98 -24.47 -4.07
N SER A 843 6.18 -25.04 -4.08
CA SER A 843 7.07 -25.08 -2.92
C SER A 843 7.53 -23.69 -2.52
N ALA A 844 7.63 -23.40 -1.22
CA ALA A 844 8.22 -22.13 -0.75
C ALA A 844 9.70 -21.97 -1.17
N TRP A 845 10.36 -23.07 -1.55
CA TRP A 845 11.73 -23.09 -2.07
C TRP A 845 11.86 -22.71 -3.55
N GLN A 846 10.75 -22.42 -4.21
CA GLN A 846 10.69 -21.96 -5.60
C GLN A 846 10.33 -20.48 -5.62
N LEU A 847 11.25 -19.63 -6.12
CA LEU A 847 11.06 -18.18 -6.08
C LEU A 847 9.86 -17.71 -6.91
N GLU A 848 9.47 -18.48 -7.93
CA GLU A 848 8.29 -18.22 -8.78
C GLU A 848 6.96 -18.42 -8.06
N THR A 849 6.94 -19.17 -6.96
CA THR A 849 5.72 -19.50 -6.22
C THR A 849 5.04 -18.23 -5.69
N ARG A 850 3.72 -18.16 -5.90
CA ARG A 850 2.82 -17.12 -5.38
C ARG A 850 1.92 -17.63 -4.27
N ILE A 851 1.53 -18.90 -4.35
CA ILE A 851 0.73 -19.59 -3.34
C ILE A 851 1.57 -20.73 -2.77
N GLY A 852 2.02 -20.57 -1.53
CA GLY A 852 2.81 -21.58 -0.83
C GLY A 852 1.96 -22.72 -0.25
N PRO A 853 2.58 -23.65 0.49
CA PRO A 853 1.84 -24.67 1.21
C PRO A 853 1.01 -24.10 2.36
N LEU A 854 -0.07 -24.79 2.69
CA LEU A 854 -0.67 -24.74 4.02
C LEU A 854 0.31 -25.29 5.06
N ILE A 855 0.20 -24.84 6.31
CA ILE A 855 1.05 -25.38 7.39
C ILE A 855 0.85 -26.88 7.59
N ASN A 856 -0.39 -27.33 7.42
CA ASN A 856 -0.84 -28.71 7.56
C ASN A 856 -1.82 -29.04 6.42
N PRO A 857 -1.98 -30.34 6.05
CA PRO A 857 -3.01 -30.74 5.11
C PRO A 857 -4.40 -30.25 5.55
N PRO A 858 -5.28 -29.87 4.60
CA PRO A 858 -6.59 -29.32 4.92
C PRO A 858 -7.40 -30.33 5.75
N SER A 859 -8.00 -29.85 6.84
CA SER A 859 -8.83 -30.63 7.76
C SER A 859 -10.00 -29.77 8.29
N GLY A 860 -10.91 -30.38 9.05
CA GLY A 860 -12.02 -29.67 9.69
C GLY A 860 -12.87 -28.83 8.72
N ASP A 861 -13.10 -27.57 9.08
CA ASP A 861 -13.95 -26.64 8.33
C ASP A 861 -13.40 -26.31 6.94
N LEU A 862 -12.08 -26.19 6.79
CA LEU A 862 -11.44 -25.97 5.49
C LEU A 862 -11.70 -27.15 4.54
N TYR A 863 -11.47 -28.37 5.01
CA TYR A 863 -11.70 -29.57 4.21
C TYR A 863 -13.19 -29.74 3.84
N LYS A 864 -14.09 -29.42 4.78
CA LYS A 864 -15.53 -29.40 4.52
C LYS A 864 -15.89 -28.39 3.43
N ALA A 865 -15.33 -27.18 3.46
CA ALA A 865 -15.58 -26.15 2.45
C ALA A 865 -15.01 -26.48 1.06
N LEU A 866 -13.90 -27.24 1.02
CA LEU A 866 -13.29 -27.72 -0.22
C LEU A 866 -14.12 -28.80 -0.91
N LEU A 867 -14.72 -29.72 -0.14
CA LEU A 867 -15.45 -30.87 -0.70
C LEU A 867 -16.92 -30.60 -0.99
N ASN A 868 -17.55 -29.71 -0.23
CA ASN A 868 -19.00 -29.53 -0.26
C ASN A 868 -19.36 -28.12 -0.76
N SER A 869 -20.45 -28.06 -1.51
CA SER A 869 -21.15 -26.81 -1.86
C SER A 869 -22.56 -26.88 -1.30
N GLU A 870 -23.01 -25.81 -0.66
CA GLU A 870 -24.40 -25.69 -0.22
C GLU A 870 -25.31 -25.37 -1.42
N GLU A 871 -26.63 -25.45 -1.24
CA GLU A 871 -27.60 -25.18 -2.31
C GLU A 871 -27.42 -23.75 -2.86
N GLY A 872 -27.28 -23.61 -4.18
CA GLY A 872 -27.02 -22.34 -4.86
C GLY A 872 -25.53 -21.97 -4.99
N GLU A 873 -24.64 -22.66 -4.28
CA GLU A 873 -23.19 -22.42 -4.40
C GLU A 873 -22.58 -23.13 -5.63
N SER A 874 -21.63 -22.48 -6.28
CA SER A 874 -20.87 -23.05 -7.41
C SER A 874 -19.43 -22.54 -7.46
N TRP A 875 -18.52 -23.27 -8.10
CA TRP A 875 -17.13 -22.83 -8.24
C TRP A 875 -16.95 -21.98 -9.51
N LEU A 876 -16.56 -20.71 -9.34
CA LEU A 876 -15.99 -19.91 -10.44
C LEU A 876 -14.58 -20.40 -10.77
N LEU A 877 -13.84 -20.78 -9.73
CA LEU A 877 -12.54 -21.46 -9.82
C LEU A 877 -12.53 -22.58 -8.77
N GLU A 878 -12.46 -23.83 -9.22
CA GLU A 878 -12.44 -24.99 -8.32
C GLU A 878 -11.03 -25.24 -7.78
N PRO A 879 -10.84 -25.34 -6.45
CA PRO A 879 -9.54 -25.58 -5.85
C PRO A 879 -9.08 -27.03 -6.09
N ARG A 880 -7.76 -27.22 -6.18
CA ARG A 880 -7.12 -28.53 -6.36
C ARG A 880 -6.09 -28.76 -5.26
N ILE A 881 -6.19 -29.90 -4.59
CA ILE A 881 -5.16 -30.39 -3.68
C ILE A 881 -4.13 -31.14 -4.52
N ASP A 882 -2.85 -30.79 -4.38
CA ASP A 882 -1.79 -31.48 -5.11
C ASP A 882 -1.68 -32.95 -4.67
N LYS A 883 -1.37 -33.82 -5.64
CA LYS A 883 -1.34 -35.28 -5.42
C LYS A 883 -0.14 -35.73 -4.61
N ASN A 884 0.98 -35.03 -4.72
CA ASN A 884 2.26 -35.40 -4.12
C ASN A 884 2.50 -34.65 -2.80
N ASN A 885 1.95 -33.44 -2.66
CA ASN A 885 1.99 -32.67 -1.43
C ASN A 885 0.60 -32.13 -1.08
N LYS A 886 -0.07 -32.76 -0.09
CA LYS A 886 -1.42 -32.36 0.34
C LYS A 886 -1.52 -30.98 0.98
N CYS A 887 -0.38 -30.38 1.37
CA CYS A 887 -0.34 -29.01 1.86
C CYS A 887 -0.46 -27.99 0.72
N LEU A 888 -0.17 -28.36 -0.53
CA LEU A 888 -0.35 -27.48 -1.67
C LEU A 888 -1.81 -27.53 -2.15
N VAL A 889 -2.52 -26.42 -1.98
CA VAL A 889 -3.91 -26.25 -2.39
C VAL A 889 -4.01 -25.01 -3.28
N SER A 890 -4.56 -25.17 -4.48
CA SER A 890 -4.77 -24.04 -5.38
C SER A 890 -5.90 -23.12 -4.89
N PRO A 891 -5.91 -21.84 -5.29
CA PRO A 891 -7.01 -20.93 -5.00
C PRO A 891 -8.37 -21.51 -5.45
N GLY A 892 -9.38 -21.31 -4.61
CA GLY A 892 -10.79 -21.60 -4.93
C GLY A 892 -11.66 -20.35 -4.77
N ILE A 893 -12.57 -20.13 -5.72
CA ILE A 893 -13.53 -19.02 -5.69
C ILE A 893 -14.94 -19.59 -5.80
N LYS A 894 -15.73 -19.46 -4.73
CA LYS A 894 -17.08 -20.00 -4.61
C LYS A 894 -18.12 -18.90 -4.76
N MET A 895 -18.96 -18.99 -5.79
CA MET A 895 -20.09 -18.10 -6.06
C MET A 895 -21.35 -18.55 -5.32
N GLY A 896 -22.30 -17.64 -5.14
CA GLY A 896 -23.61 -17.96 -4.58
C GLY A 896 -23.63 -18.14 -3.07
N VAL A 897 -22.62 -17.64 -2.35
CA VAL A 897 -22.59 -17.66 -0.89
C VAL A 897 -23.71 -16.76 -0.36
N THR A 898 -24.61 -17.32 0.45
CA THR A 898 -25.79 -16.61 0.97
C THR A 898 -25.60 -16.20 2.43
N ALA A 899 -26.42 -15.26 2.89
CA ALA A 899 -26.46 -14.88 4.30
C ALA A 899 -26.72 -16.12 5.18
N ASN A 900 -25.95 -16.22 6.26
CA ASN A 900 -25.96 -17.33 7.22
C ASN A 900 -25.49 -18.71 6.71
N SER A 901 -24.99 -18.81 5.48
CA SER A 901 -24.40 -20.05 4.97
C SER A 901 -23.16 -20.45 5.78
N PHE A 902 -22.72 -21.70 5.65
CA PHE A 902 -21.51 -22.18 6.33
C PHE A 902 -20.28 -21.35 5.97
N VAL A 903 -20.11 -21.01 4.68
CA VAL A 903 -18.99 -20.19 4.21
C VAL A 903 -19.12 -18.75 4.70
N HIS A 904 -20.33 -18.21 4.87
CA HIS A 904 -20.53 -16.87 5.43
C HIS A 904 -20.13 -16.78 6.91
N ARG A 905 -20.42 -17.81 7.71
CA ARG A 905 -20.25 -17.79 9.17
C ARG A 905 -18.95 -18.38 9.70
N THR A 906 -18.21 -19.13 8.88
CA THR A 906 -17.05 -19.92 9.34
C THR A 906 -15.73 -19.37 8.78
N GLU A 907 -14.76 -19.13 9.65
CA GLU A 907 -13.37 -18.84 9.25
C GLU A 907 -12.70 -20.12 8.74
N LEU A 908 -12.24 -20.11 7.48
CA LEU A 908 -11.70 -21.31 6.82
C LEU A 908 -10.17 -21.40 6.88
N PHE A 909 -9.48 -20.26 7.06
CA PHE A 909 -8.01 -20.18 7.19
C PHE A 909 -7.23 -20.92 6.08
N GLY A 910 -7.65 -20.73 4.83
CA GLY A 910 -7.04 -21.34 3.64
C GLY A 910 -7.45 -20.59 2.36
N PRO A 911 -7.00 -21.03 1.18
CA PRO A 911 -7.09 -20.24 -0.05
C PRO A 911 -8.47 -20.35 -0.73
N ILE A 912 -9.53 -20.01 0.01
CA ILE A 912 -10.93 -20.06 -0.44
C ILE A 912 -11.59 -18.70 -0.26
N LEU A 913 -12.07 -18.14 -1.38
CA LEU A 913 -12.82 -16.89 -1.42
C LEU A 913 -14.31 -17.19 -1.68
N GLY A 914 -15.18 -16.83 -0.75
CA GLY A 914 -16.63 -16.85 -0.97
C GLY A 914 -17.10 -15.55 -1.61
N VAL A 915 -17.99 -15.63 -2.61
CA VAL A 915 -18.54 -14.46 -3.31
C VAL A 915 -20.04 -14.35 -3.04
N MET A 916 -20.45 -13.20 -2.51
CA MET A 916 -21.82 -12.88 -2.15
C MET A 916 -22.37 -11.78 -3.06
N LEU A 917 -23.66 -11.90 -3.38
CA LEU A 917 -24.42 -10.86 -4.07
C LEU A 917 -25.01 -9.89 -3.03
N ALA A 918 -24.83 -8.58 -3.25
CA ALA A 918 -25.52 -7.52 -2.54
C ALA A 918 -26.34 -6.65 -3.50
N GLU A 919 -27.60 -6.40 -3.15
CA GLU A 919 -28.50 -5.54 -3.95
C GLU A 919 -28.12 -4.05 -3.88
N SER A 920 -27.42 -3.62 -2.82
CA SER A 920 -26.92 -2.26 -2.63
C SER A 920 -25.73 -2.23 -1.66
N LEU A 921 -25.08 -1.07 -1.50
CA LEU A 921 -24.01 -0.88 -0.51
C LEU A 921 -24.50 -1.09 0.93
N GLU A 922 -25.69 -0.61 1.26
CA GLU A 922 -26.31 -0.78 2.58
C GLU A 922 -26.52 -2.27 2.89
N HIS A 923 -27.01 -3.04 1.92
CA HIS A 923 -27.13 -4.49 2.05
C HIS A 923 -25.75 -5.16 2.18
N ALA A 924 -24.75 -4.72 1.40
CA ALA A 924 -23.38 -5.24 1.50
C ALA A 924 -22.76 -5.02 2.89
N VAL A 925 -22.95 -3.83 3.49
CA VAL A 925 -22.51 -3.52 4.87
C VAL A 925 -23.23 -4.40 5.88
N THR A 926 -24.53 -4.64 5.68
CA THR A 926 -25.33 -5.52 6.55
C THR A 926 -24.76 -6.94 6.54
N LEU A 927 -24.55 -7.53 5.36
CA LEU A 927 -23.94 -8.85 5.21
C LEU A 927 -22.56 -8.93 5.87
N ALA A 928 -21.71 -7.92 5.68
CA ALA A 928 -20.38 -7.90 6.29
C ALA A 928 -20.42 -7.87 7.83
N ASN A 929 -21.30 -7.06 8.41
CA ASN A 929 -21.46 -6.93 9.86
C ASN A 929 -22.11 -8.17 10.49
N GLU A 930 -22.91 -8.92 9.72
CA GLU A 930 -23.58 -10.11 10.21
C GLU A 930 -22.62 -11.26 10.52
N THR A 931 -21.37 -11.26 10.06
CA THR A 931 -20.41 -12.37 10.30
C THR A 931 -20.14 -12.65 11.78
N GLY A 932 -20.33 -11.68 12.67
CA GLY A 932 -20.01 -11.74 14.11
C GLY A 932 -18.55 -11.43 14.45
N TYR A 933 -17.71 -11.25 13.42
CA TYR A 933 -16.32 -10.80 13.51
C TYR A 933 -16.22 -9.33 13.12
N GLY A 934 -15.06 -8.72 13.37
CA GLY A 934 -14.83 -7.31 13.06
C GLY A 934 -13.35 -6.95 13.03
N LEU A 935 -12.51 -7.76 12.38
CA LEU A 935 -11.07 -7.53 12.31
C LEU A 935 -10.70 -6.53 11.20
N THR A 936 -10.72 -6.98 9.93
CA THR A 936 -10.46 -6.13 8.78
C THR A 936 -11.66 -6.06 7.84
N ALA A 937 -11.91 -4.90 7.24
CA ALA A 937 -12.88 -4.75 6.17
C ALA A 937 -12.31 -3.84 5.06
N GLY A 938 -12.61 -4.18 3.80
CA GLY A 938 -12.20 -3.42 2.63
C GLY A 938 -13.39 -2.90 1.82
N ILE A 939 -13.22 -1.76 1.17
CA ILE A 939 -14.12 -1.28 0.12
C ILE A 939 -13.34 -0.81 -1.11
N GLU A 940 -13.81 -1.20 -2.29
CA GLU A 940 -13.31 -0.75 -3.60
C GLU A 940 -14.38 0.12 -4.25
N THR A 941 -14.20 1.44 -4.19
CA THR A 941 -15.09 2.44 -4.80
C THR A 941 -14.38 3.78 -5.00
N LEU A 942 -14.69 4.45 -6.11
CA LEU A 942 -14.20 5.79 -6.41
C LEU A 942 -15.17 6.91 -6.00
N ASP A 943 -16.35 6.57 -5.46
CA ASP A 943 -17.32 7.56 -4.94
C ASP A 943 -17.10 7.81 -3.46
N ASP A 944 -16.74 9.05 -3.13
CA ASP A 944 -16.49 9.49 -1.75
C ASP A 944 -17.74 9.36 -0.86
N ARG A 945 -18.95 9.48 -1.41
CA ARG A 945 -20.20 9.27 -0.65
C ARG A 945 -20.32 7.83 -0.16
N GLU A 946 -19.94 6.87 -1.00
CA GLU A 946 -19.94 5.44 -0.65
C GLU A 946 -18.87 5.14 0.39
N GLN A 947 -17.69 5.74 0.26
CA GLN A 947 -16.61 5.60 1.25
C GLN A 947 -17.04 6.13 2.62
N GLU A 948 -17.64 7.32 2.68
CA GLU A 948 -18.08 7.92 3.95
C GLU A 948 -19.24 7.15 4.58
N TYR A 949 -20.22 6.70 3.78
CA TYR A 949 -21.27 5.82 4.28
C TYR A 949 -20.69 4.52 4.85
N TRP A 950 -19.78 3.88 4.13
CA TRP A 950 -19.16 2.64 4.56
C TRP A 950 -18.34 2.83 5.84
N LYS A 951 -17.47 3.85 5.91
CA LYS A 951 -16.66 4.19 7.10
C LYS A 951 -17.51 4.46 8.35
N ALA A 952 -18.75 4.91 8.18
CA ALA A 952 -19.67 5.21 9.28
C ALA A 952 -20.46 3.99 9.77
N ASN A 953 -20.69 2.98 8.92
CA ASN A 953 -21.62 1.88 9.21
C ASN A 953 -20.96 0.50 9.30
N ILE A 954 -19.74 0.32 8.80
CA ILE A 954 -19.01 -0.95 8.89
C ILE A 954 -18.44 -1.17 10.30
N VAL A 955 -18.59 -2.38 10.84
CA VAL A 955 -18.10 -2.78 12.16
C VAL A 955 -16.83 -3.60 12.01
N ALA A 956 -15.68 -2.92 11.89
CA ALA A 956 -14.37 -3.56 11.93
C ALA A 956 -13.31 -2.63 12.54
N GLY A 957 -12.28 -3.22 13.13
CA GLY A 957 -11.19 -2.47 13.75
C GLY A 957 -10.21 -1.85 12.74
N ASN A 958 -9.98 -2.49 11.59
CA ASN A 958 -9.09 -2.01 10.54
C ASN A 958 -9.85 -1.88 9.22
N LEU A 959 -9.93 -0.65 8.70
CA LEU A 959 -10.65 -0.30 7.48
C LEU A 959 -9.68 0.05 6.36
N TYR A 960 -9.94 -0.46 5.16
CA TYR A 960 -9.10 -0.27 3.98
C TYR A 960 -9.95 0.20 2.80
N VAL A 961 -9.56 1.30 2.15
CA VAL A 961 -10.27 1.88 1.00
C VAL A 961 -9.35 1.84 -0.22
N ASN A 962 -9.81 1.21 -1.30
CA ASN A 962 -9.10 1.08 -2.58
C ASN A 962 -7.69 0.48 -2.46
N ARG A 963 -7.51 -0.47 -1.53
CA ARG A 963 -6.23 -1.13 -1.24
C ARG A 963 -6.44 -2.53 -0.64
N PRO A 964 -5.42 -3.39 -0.61
CA PRO A 964 -5.51 -4.68 0.05
C PRO A 964 -5.80 -4.55 1.56
N THR A 965 -6.48 -5.54 2.13
CA THR A 965 -6.92 -5.58 3.55
C THR A 965 -5.90 -6.22 4.49
N THR A 966 -4.75 -6.65 3.97
CA THR A 966 -3.67 -7.30 4.72
C THR A 966 -2.38 -6.48 4.68
N GLY A 967 -1.39 -6.85 5.50
CA GLY A 967 -0.12 -6.12 5.60
C GLY A 967 -0.26 -4.81 6.37
N ALA A 968 -0.89 -4.88 7.54
CA ALA A 968 -0.93 -3.77 8.47
C ALA A 968 0.50 -3.45 8.95
N ILE A 969 0.86 -2.18 8.95
CA ILE A 969 2.18 -1.67 9.34
C ILE A 969 2.03 -0.96 10.68
N VAL A 970 2.96 -1.23 11.60
CA VAL A 970 3.00 -0.65 12.95
C VAL A 970 2.88 0.88 12.89
N LEU A 971 2.06 1.43 13.79
CA LEU A 971 1.65 2.83 13.89
C LEU A 971 0.87 3.40 12.68
N ARG A 972 1.09 2.93 11.45
CA ARG A 972 0.30 3.34 10.28
C ARG A 972 -1.12 2.79 10.38
N GLN A 973 -1.25 1.48 10.55
CA GLN A 973 -2.53 0.82 10.75
C GLN A 973 -2.47 -0.09 11.99
N PRO A 974 -2.42 0.46 13.22
CA PRO A 974 -2.51 -0.34 14.44
C PRO A 974 -3.57 -1.44 14.31
N PHE A 975 -3.22 -2.66 14.68
CA PHE A 975 -3.96 -3.85 14.29
C PHE A 975 -4.73 -4.45 15.46
N GLY A 976 -6.00 -4.75 15.23
CA GLY A 976 -6.86 -5.44 16.19
C GLY A 976 -8.34 -5.27 15.87
N GLY A 977 -9.18 -6.21 16.32
CA GLY A 977 -10.57 -6.31 15.89
C GLY A 977 -11.63 -5.92 16.92
N PHE A 978 -12.89 -5.97 16.48
CA PHE A 978 -14.08 -5.91 17.32
C PHE A 978 -14.81 -7.26 17.35
N GLY A 979 -15.80 -7.41 18.22
CA GLY A 979 -16.64 -8.60 18.27
C GLY A 979 -15.83 -9.86 18.60
N ALA A 980 -16.06 -10.95 17.86
CA ALA A 980 -15.35 -12.21 18.07
C ALA A 980 -13.87 -12.19 17.66
N SER A 981 -13.38 -11.10 17.07
CA SER A 981 -11.97 -10.93 16.66
C SER A 981 -11.05 -10.43 17.77
N SER A 982 -11.59 -10.07 18.94
CA SER A 982 -10.80 -9.68 20.09
C SER A 982 -11.48 -10.11 21.39
N ILE A 983 -10.68 -10.61 22.34
CA ILE A 983 -11.08 -10.84 23.74
C ILE A 983 -10.15 -10.03 24.63
N GLY A 984 -10.74 -9.21 25.51
CA GLY A 984 -10.02 -8.23 26.33
C GLY A 984 -10.34 -6.80 25.92
N ALA A 985 -9.42 -5.85 26.16
CA ALA A 985 -9.73 -4.44 26.01
C ALA A 985 -9.92 -3.95 24.57
N GLY A 986 -9.50 -4.73 23.57
CA GLY A 986 -9.52 -4.34 22.16
C GLY A 986 -8.61 -3.15 21.84
N ILE A 987 -7.52 -3.00 22.60
CA ILE A 987 -6.47 -2.01 22.31
C ILE A 987 -5.46 -2.65 21.36
N LYS A 988 -5.16 -1.96 20.27
CA LYS A 988 -4.52 -2.53 19.08
C LYS A 988 -3.02 -2.72 19.24
N ALA A 989 -2.51 -3.85 18.75
CA ALA A 989 -1.08 -4.06 18.57
C ALA A 989 -0.51 -3.02 17.60
N GLY A 990 0.71 -2.55 17.87
CA GLY A 990 1.39 -1.53 17.08
C GLY A 990 0.77 -0.15 17.22
N GLY A 991 -0.15 0.04 18.17
CA GLY A 991 -0.73 1.32 18.54
C GLY A 991 -0.14 1.86 19.84
N PRO A 992 -0.19 3.20 20.05
CA PRO A 992 0.51 3.86 21.17
C PRO A 992 -0.02 3.48 22.55
N ASN A 993 -1.16 2.78 22.62
CA ASN A 993 -1.79 2.38 23.87
C ASN A 993 -1.54 0.91 24.23
N TYR A 994 -1.00 0.08 23.34
CA TYR A 994 -0.91 -1.36 23.57
C TYR A 994 -0.19 -1.73 24.87
N VAL A 995 0.96 -1.09 25.12
CA VAL A 995 1.80 -1.30 26.30
C VAL A 995 1.12 -0.94 27.62
N THR A 996 0.12 -0.04 27.61
CA THR A 996 -0.61 0.36 28.81
C THR A 996 -1.36 -0.81 29.46
N GLN A 997 -1.75 -1.81 28.67
CA GLN A 997 -2.41 -3.02 29.15
C GLN A 997 -1.49 -3.87 30.03
N LEU A 998 -0.18 -3.73 29.85
CA LEU A 998 0.90 -4.48 30.50
C LEU A 998 1.54 -3.68 31.64
N MET A 999 0.91 -2.57 32.05
CA MET A 999 1.34 -1.70 33.13
C MET A 999 0.26 -1.54 34.21
N LYS A 1000 0.68 -1.05 35.38
CA LYS A 1000 -0.16 -0.56 36.49
C LYS A 1000 0.11 0.93 36.63
N PHE A 1001 -0.95 1.70 36.90
CA PHE A 1001 -0.87 3.15 36.96
C PHE A 1001 -1.27 3.69 38.33
N ARG A 1002 -0.61 4.77 38.75
CA ARG A 1002 -0.98 5.60 39.89
C ARG A 1002 -0.86 7.06 39.50
N THR A 1003 -1.67 7.91 40.12
CA THR A 1003 -1.72 9.34 39.84
C THR A 1003 -1.73 10.14 41.14
N TRP A 1004 -1.36 11.41 41.09
CA TRP A 1004 -1.37 12.33 42.23
C TRP A 1004 -1.77 13.73 41.81
N LEU A 1005 -2.09 14.55 42.81
CA LEU A 1005 -2.35 15.97 42.61
C LEU A 1005 -1.05 16.69 42.27
N ILE A 1006 -1.07 17.51 41.23
CA ILE A 1006 0.02 18.42 40.88
C ILE A 1006 -0.41 19.87 41.14
N ASP A 1007 0.55 20.74 41.47
CA ASP A 1007 0.30 22.14 41.82
C ASP A 1007 0.09 22.97 40.54
N VAL A 1008 -1.00 22.68 39.83
CA VAL A 1008 -1.41 23.38 38.61
C VAL A 1008 -2.63 24.21 38.94
N THR A 1009 -2.66 25.47 38.46
CA THR A 1009 -3.86 26.31 38.49
C THR A 1009 -4.88 25.80 37.47
N ALA A 1010 -5.45 24.63 37.74
CA ALA A 1010 -6.54 24.05 36.95
C ALA A 1010 -7.79 24.92 37.13
N ASP A 1011 -8.32 25.46 36.04
CA ASP A 1011 -9.51 26.31 36.01
C ASP A 1011 -10.53 25.74 35.03
N LEU A 1012 -11.66 25.30 35.56
CA LEU A 1012 -12.76 24.72 34.77
C LEU A 1012 -13.29 25.71 33.71
N LYS A 1013 -13.10 27.02 33.90
CA LYS A 1013 -13.57 28.06 32.96
C LYS A 1013 -12.86 28.04 31.61
N ASN A 1014 -11.66 27.46 31.54
CA ASN A 1014 -10.85 27.44 30.32
C ASN A 1014 -11.00 26.12 29.53
N MET A 1015 -11.89 25.22 29.97
CA MET A 1015 -12.14 23.95 29.30
C MET A 1015 -12.82 24.14 27.94
N HIS A 1016 -12.49 23.26 26.99
CA HIS A 1016 -13.11 23.18 25.68
C HIS A 1016 -14.57 22.68 25.77
N ASN A 1017 -14.82 21.65 26.57
CA ASN A 1017 -16.16 21.10 26.81
C ASN A 1017 -16.91 21.90 27.89
N GLN A 1018 -17.85 22.72 27.44
CA GLN A 1018 -18.70 23.55 28.32
C GLN A 1018 -19.65 22.71 29.19
N GLU A 1019 -20.22 21.62 28.66
CA GLU A 1019 -21.10 20.73 29.44
C GLU A 1019 -20.33 20.10 30.62
N LEU A 1020 -19.05 19.76 30.42
CA LEU A 1020 -18.20 19.22 31.46
C LEU A 1020 -17.74 20.28 32.48
N ALA A 1021 -17.46 21.51 32.01
CA ALA A 1021 -17.10 22.65 32.85
C ALA A 1021 -18.26 23.07 33.78
N GLU A 1022 -19.47 23.16 33.22
CA GLU A 1022 -20.70 23.46 33.95
C GLU A 1022 -21.03 22.36 34.96
N PHE A 1023 -20.89 21.08 34.56
CA PHE A 1023 -21.05 19.93 35.46
C PHE A 1023 -20.11 20.01 36.67
N GLY A 1024 -18.82 20.25 36.43
CA GLY A 1024 -17.83 20.40 37.50
C GLY A 1024 -18.13 21.59 38.41
N THR A 1025 -18.44 22.76 37.83
CA THR A 1025 -18.73 23.98 38.59
C THR A 1025 -19.96 23.81 39.48
N THR A 1026 -21.07 23.32 38.90
CA THR A 1026 -22.33 23.10 39.61
C THR A 1026 -22.16 22.08 40.74
N LEU A 1027 -21.43 20.99 40.50
CA LEU A 1027 -21.15 19.98 41.52
C LEU A 1027 -20.38 20.57 42.71
N LEU A 1028 -19.34 21.35 42.43
CA LEU A 1028 -18.48 21.95 43.47
C LEU A 1028 -19.18 23.05 44.27
N GLU A 1029 -20.12 23.76 43.66
CA GLU A 1029 -20.98 24.76 44.31
C GLU A 1029 -22.08 24.12 45.15
N ALA A 1030 -22.85 23.19 44.57
CA ALA A 1030 -24.01 22.57 45.23
C ALA A 1030 -23.63 21.68 46.42
N ARG A 1031 -22.46 21.03 46.38
CA ARG A 1031 -21.96 20.16 47.45
C ARG A 1031 -20.72 20.75 48.14
N ARG A 1032 -20.64 22.09 48.22
CA ARG A 1032 -19.47 22.80 48.79
C ARG A 1032 -19.16 22.41 50.24
N SER A 1033 -20.15 22.03 51.05
CA SER A 1033 -19.98 21.55 52.43
C SER A 1033 -19.60 20.08 52.55
N ASP A 1034 -19.97 19.26 51.55
CA ASP A 1034 -20.00 17.79 51.68
C ASP A 1034 -18.78 17.12 51.04
N ILE A 1035 -18.15 17.79 50.05
CA ILE A 1035 -16.94 17.28 49.38
C ILE A 1035 -15.69 17.79 50.13
N LYS A 1036 -14.83 16.86 50.59
CA LYS A 1036 -13.53 17.17 51.21
C LYS A 1036 -12.68 18.03 50.27
N ALA A 1037 -11.89 18.97 50.81
CA ALA A 1037 -11.05 19.87 50.02
C ALA A 1037 -10.14 19.13 49.01
N THR A 1038 -9.56 18.00 49.41
CA THR A 1038 -8.73 17.14 48.56
C THR A 1038 -9.53 16.54 47.39
N ALA A 1039 -10.77 16.08 47.62
CA ALA A 1039 -11.62 15.54 46.57
C ALA A 1039 -12.04 16.62 45.55
N LYS A 1040 -12.20 17.87 45.99
CA LYS A 1040 -12.44 19.00 45.06
C LYS A 1040 -11.26 19.21 44.12
N GLN A 1041 -10.03 19.21 44.66
CA GLN A 1041 -8.82 19.35 43.85
C GLN A 1041 -8.67 18.20 42.85
N ILE A 1042 -8.96 16.96 43.27
CA ILE A 1042 -8.97 15.77 42.40
C ILE A 1042 -9.94 15.96 41.24
N ILE A 1043 -11.17 16.36 41.54
CA ILE A 1043 -12.20 16.57 40.51
C ILE A 1043 -11.77 17.67 39.53
N ILE A 1044 -11.32 18.83 40.02
CA ILE A 1044 -10.92 19.94 39.14
C ILE A 1044 -9.76 19.53 38.22
N GLN A 1045 -8.71 18.92 38.76
CA GLN A 1045 -7.55 18.47 37.97
C GLN A 1045 -7.96 17.41 36.95
N ALA A 1046 -8.77 16.43 37.35
CA ALA A 1046 -9.21 15.35 36.47
C ALA A 1046 -10.09 15.86 35.34
N LEU A 1047 -11.08 16.72 35.62
CA LEU A 1047 -11.96 17.30 34.59
C LEU A 1047 -11.15 18.10 33.56
N THR A 1048 -10.17 18.88 34.03
CA THR A 1048 -9.28 19.65 33.15
C THR A 1048 -8.40 18.72 32.31
N SER A 1049 -7.84 17.66 32.92
CA SER A 1049 -7.04 16.65 32.23
C SER A 1049 -7.85 15.87 31.19
N TYR A 1050 -9.08 15.48 31.53
CA TYR A 1050 -9.97 14.73 30.65
C TYR A 1050 -10.39 15.58 29.45
N ASP A 1051 -10.70 16.85 29.66
CA ASP A 1051 -11.05 17.75 28.58
C ASP A 1051 -9.87 17.98 27.62
N GLU A 1052 -8.67 18.23 28.14
CA GLU A 1052 -7.47 18.39 27.34
C GLU A 1052 -7.20 17.13 26.50
N TYR A 1053 -7.14 15.94 27.13
CA TYR A 1053 -6.85 14.70 26.38
C TYR A 1053 -8.01 14.25 25.49
N ALA A 1054 -9.26 14.54 25.84
CA ALA A 1054 -10.38 14.34 24.94
C ALA A 1054 -10.21 15.21 23.69
N HIS A 1055 -9.84 16.48 23.83
CA HIS A 1055 -9.62 17.38 22.70
C HIS A 1055 -8.38 17.00 21.87
N SER A 1056 -7.24 16.76 22.52
CA SER A 1056 -5.95 16.62 21.86
C SER A 1056 -5.68 15.20 21.31
N GLU A 1057 -6.26 14.16 21.92
CA GLU A 1057 -5.98 12.75 21.63
C GLU A 1057 -7.24 11.97 21.18
N TYR A 1058 -8.31 11.94 21.97
CA TYR A 1058 -9.40 10.97 21.73
C TYR A 1058 -10.45 11.43 20.72
N ASN A 1059 -10.80 12.71 20.69
CA ASN A 1059 -11.76 13.27 19.72
C ASN A 1059 -11.07 13.76 18.43
N ARG A 1060 -9.75 13.56 18.31
CA ARG A 1060 -8.94 13.93 17.15
C ARG A 1060 -8.67 12.72 16.25
N VAL A 1061 -8.61 12.98 14.95
CA VAL A 1061 -8.09 12.07 13.95
C VAL A 1061 -6.57 12.26 13.79
N HIS A 1062 -5.82 11.17 13.81
CA HIS A 1062 -4.35 11.18 13.75
C HIS A 1062 -3.85 10.55 12.46
N ASP A 1063 -3.08 11.28 11.68
CA ASP A 1063 -2.24 10.75 10.59
C ASP A 1063 -0.80 11.16 10.89
N HIS A 1064 0.02 10.25 11.41
CA HIS A 1064 1.39 10.56 11.86
C HIS A 1064 2.37 10.65 10.70
N PHE A 1065 2.06 10.05 9.56
CA PHE A 1065 3.01 9.86 8.48
C PHE A 1065 2.78 10.83 7.33
N HIS A 1066 1.54 11.27 7.10
CA HIS A 1066 1.17 12.17 6.00
C HIS A 1066 1.79 11.72 4.67
N LEU A 1067 1.66 10.42 4.37
CA LEU A 1067 2.24 9.81 3.19
C LEU A 1067 1.63 10.39 1.90
N ILE A 1068 2.40 10.36 0.83
CA ILE A 1068 1.91 10.72 -0.51
C ILE A 1068 1.11 9.54 -1.06
N GLY A 1069 -0.16 9.81 -1.34
CA GLY A 1069 -1.09 8.90 -2.00
C GLY A 1069 -1.90 7.99 -1.08
N GLN A 1070 -1.62 8.00 0.21
CA GLN A 1070 -2.33 7.20 1.21
C GLN A 1070 -2.49 7.96 2.52
N ASP A 1071 -3.70 7.97 3.07
CA ASP A 1071 -3.92 8.35 4.46
C ASP A 1071 -3.82 7.12 5.37
N ASN A 1072 -3.26 7.33 6.57
CA ASN A 1072 -3.16 6.33 7.60
C ASN A 1072 -3.68 6.90 8.91
N ILE A 1073 -5.00 6.82 9.04
CA ILE A 1073 -5.77 7.44 10.09
C ILE A 1073 -5.94 6.49 11.26
N ARG A 1074 -5.55 6.95 12.44
CA ARG A 1074 -5.98 6.38 13.72
C ARG A 1074 -7.05 7.30 14.32
N ARG A 1075 -8.18 6.72 14.70
CA ARG A 1075 -9.26 7.40 15.41
C ARG A 1075 -9.79 6.55 16.57
N TYR A 1076 -10.57 7.18 17.43
CA TYR A 1076 -11.24 6.53 18.53
C TYR A 1076 -12.75 6.66 18.36
N LEU A 1077 -13.47 5.56 18.58
CA LEU A 1077 -14.92 5.52 18.57
C LEU A 1077 -15.44 5.41 20.02
N PRO A 1078 -16.43 6.21 20.44
CA PRO A 1078 -17.02 6.03 21.75
C PRO A 1078 -17.66 4.65 21.89
N VAL A 1079 -17.57 4.06 23.08
CA VAL A 1079 -18.33 2.84 23.40
C VAL A 1079 -19.78 3.24 23.69
N GLU A 1080 -20.71 2.92 22.79
CA GLU A 1080 -22.12 3.32 22.94
C GLU A 1080 -22.84 2.58 24.09
N ASP A 1081 -22.57 1.28 24.27
CA ASP A 1081 -23.19 0.45 25.31
C ASP A 1081 -22.22 0.18 26.48
N LEU A 1082 -21.65 1.27 27.02
CA LEU A 1082 -20.79 1.25 28.20
C LEU A 1082 -21.62 1.39 29.48
N VAL A 1083 -21.52 0.41 30.37
CA VAL A 1083 -22.16 0.47 31.69
C VAL A 1083 -21.13 0.80 32.78
N ILE A 1084 -21.34 1.90 33.50
CA ILE A 1084 -20.58 2.21 34.71
C ILE A 1084 -21.32 1.57 35.89
N ARG A 1085 -20.77 0.48 36.44
CA ARG A 1085 -21.35 -0.18 37.62
C ARG A 1085 -20.90 0.54 38.88
N VAL A 1086 -21.86 1.07 39.63
CA VAL A 1086 -21.65 1.78 40.89
C VAL A 1086 -21.90 0.83 42.04
N THR A 1087 -20.92 0.72 42.94
CA THR A 1087 -20.99 -0.15 44.11
C THR A 1087 -20.91 0.65 45.41
N ARG A 1088 -21.27 0.04 46.55
CA ARG A 1088 -21.12 0.67 47.88
C ARG A 1088 -19.66 0.97 48.27
N ARG A 1089 -18.70 0.39 47.54
CA ARG A 1089 -17.27 0.58 47.77
C ARG A 1089 -16.71 1.79 47.03
N ASP A 1090 -17.50 2.40 46.15
CA ASP A 1090 -17.05 3.49 45.31
C ASP A 1090 -17.08 4.79 46.12
N GLU A 1091 -16.04 5.60 45.99
CA GLU A 1091 -16.05 6.95 46.52
C GLU A 1091 -16.82 7.90 45.59
N ALA A 1092 -17.40 8.96 46.17
CA ALA A 1092 -18.21 9.91 45.41
C ALA A 1092 -17.45 10.53 44.22
N TYR A 1093 -16.15 10.82 44.39
CA TYR A 1093 -15.33 11.38 43.31
C TYR A 1093 -15.09 10.34 42.19
N GLU A 1094 -14.94 9.05 42.50
CA GLU A 1094 -14.72 7.99 41.50
C GLU A 1094 -15.93 7.81 40.58
N ILE A 1095 -17.14 7.99 41.12
CA ILE A 1095 -18.38 7.98 40.33
C ILE A 1095 -18.38 9.17 39.37
N VAL A 1096 -18.12 10.38 39.90
CA VAL A 1096 -18.04 11.63 39.12
C VAL A 1096 -17.01 11.53 37.99
N LEU A 1097 -15.81 11.02 38.30
CA LEU A 1097 -14.74 10.90 37.32
C LEU A 1097 -15.05 9.89 36.22
N ARG A 1098 -15.65 8.73 36.53
CA ARG A 1098 -16.04 7.77 35.48
C ARG A 1098 -17.14 8.34 34.57
N MET A 1099 -18.10 9.07 35.14
CA MET A 1099 -19.12 9.78 34.35
C MET A 1099 -18.49 10.83 33.42
N ALA A 1100 -17.61 11.66 33.97
CA ALA A 1100 -16.89 12.68 33.24
C ALA A 1100 -16.04 12.10 32.11
N ALA A 1101 -15.31 11.00 32.38
CA ALA A 1101 -14.47 10.34 31.41
C ALA A 1101 -15.27 9.80 30.21
N ALA A 1102 -16.38 9.11 30.46
CA ALA A 1102 -17.27 8.63 29.41
C ALA A 1102 -17.88 9.79 28.60
N HIS A 1103 -18.34 10.84 29.27
CA HIS A 1103 -18.89 12.02 28.61
C HIS A 1103 -17.87 12.76 27.74
N ALA A 1104 -16.63 12.94 28.21
CA ALA A 1104 -15.59 13.71 27.53
C ALA A 1104 -15.28 13.16 26.11
N VAL A 1105 -15.37 11.85 25.92
CA VAL A 1105 -15.15 11.18 24.63
C VAL A 1105 -16.44 10.90 23.85
N GLY A 1106 -17.59 11.40 24.32
CA GLY A 1106 -18.89 11.23 23.66
C GLY A 1106 -19.54 9.85 23.84
N ALA A 1107 -19.06 9.03 24.78
CA ALA A 1107 -19.73 7.79 25.17
C ALA A 1107 -21.03 8.08 25.93
N ARG A 1108 -22.02 7.21 25.77
CA ARG A 1108 -23.27 7.35 26.53
C ARG A 1108 -23.03 6.94 27.97
N VAL A 1109 -23.41 7.80 28.91
CA VAL A 1109 -23.23 7.52 30.34
C VAL A 1109 -24.42 6.72 30.87
N MET A 1110 -24.19 5.42 31.15
CA MET A 1110 -25.17 4.53 31.76
C MET A 1110 -24.70 4.12 33.16
N LEU A 1111 -25.36 4.63 34.20
CA LEU A 1111 -25.03 4.35 35.60
C LEU A 1111 -25.91 3.23 36.12
N SER A 1112 -25.31 2.07 36.32
CA SER A 1112 -25.98 0.88 36.86
C SER A 1112 -25.68 0.76 38.35
N HIS A 1113 -26.70 0.58 39.19
CA HIS A 1113 -26.51 0.37 40.63
C HIS A 1113 -27.65 -0.45 41.25
N ALA A 1114 -27.38 -1.13 42.36
CA ALA A 1114 -28.40 -1.77 43.17
C ALA A 1114 -29.20 -0.74 43.99
N ALA A 1115 -30.44 -1.09 44.37
CA ALA A 1115 -31.27 -0.24 45.24
C ALA A 1115 -30.56 0.10 46.56
N GLY A 1116 -30.65 1.36 46.99
CA GLY A 1116 -30.01 1.90 48.19
C GLY A 1116 -28.50 2.17 48.07
N VAL A 1117 -27.91 2.07 46.87
CA VAL A 1117 -26.49 2.38 46.62
C VAL A 1117 -26.35 3.80 46.06
N HIS A 1118 -25.77 4.72 46.85
CA HIS A 1118 -25.48 6.12 46.46
C HIS A 1118 -26.67 6.91 45.83
N GLU A 1119 -27.92 6.53 46.10
CA GLU A 1119 -29.11 7.06 45.40
C GLU A 1119 -29.21 8.60 45.40
N GLU A 1120 -28.98 9.24 46.55
CA GLU A 1120 -29.05 10.71 46.64
C GLU A 1120 -27.98 11.39 45.77
N LEU A 1121 -26.76 10.84 45.74
CA LEU A 1121 -25.69 11.36 44.90
C LEU A 1121 -26.01 11.13 43.43
N LEU A 1122 -26.42 9.91 43.06
CA LEU A 1122 -26.71 9.55 41.68
C LEU A 1122 -27.87 10.39 41.11
N GLN A 1123 -28.94 10.60 41.87
CA GLN A 1123 -30.05 11.46 41.45
C GLN A 1123 -29.59 12.89 41.16
N VAL A 1124 -28.74 13.45 42.03
CA VAL A 1124 -28.17 14.79 41.84
C VAL A 1124 -27.27 14.85 40.60
N LEU A 1125 -26.42 13.84 40.40
CA LEU A 1125 -25.57 13.76 39.22
C LEU A 1125 -26.40 13.66 37.95
N ILE A 1126 -27.45 12.83 37.91
CA ILE A 1126 -28.37 12.74 36.77
C ILE A 1126 -29.02 14.09 36.47
N ASP A 1127 -29.50 14.80 37.50
CA ASP A 1127 -30.13 16.11 37.33
C ASP A 1127 -29.17 17.13 36.72
N PHE A 1128 -27.89 17.09 37.13
CA PHE A 1128 -26.84 17.94 36.55
C PHE A 1128 -26.50 17.58 35.10
N THR A 1129 -26.80 16.38 34.63
CA THR A 1129 -26.49 15.94 33.25
C THR A 1129 -27.67 16.04 32.29
N ARG A 1130 -28.82 16.56 32.70
CA ARG A 1130 -30.03 16.68 31.85
C ARG A 1130 -29.82 17.51 30.59
N HIS A 1131 -28.91 18.48 30.63
CA HIS A 1131 -28.58 19.34 29.50
C HIS A 1131 -27.55 18.73 28.55
N TRP A 1132 -26.93 17.60 28.92
CA TRP A 1132 -25.95 16.93 28.06
C TRP A 1132 -26.61 16.45 26.77
N LYS A 1133 -25.89 16.59 25.66
CA LYS A 1133 -26.36 16.12 24.34
C LYS A 1133 -26.80 14.65 24.36
N LYS A 1134 -26.06 13.80 25.08
CA LYS A 1134 -26.45 12.43 25.44
C LYS A 1134 -26.71 12.39 26.95
N THR A 1135 -27.96 12.62 27.35
CA THR A 1135 -28.36 12.61 28.77
C THR A 1135 -27.94 11.31 29.44
N ALA A 1136 -27.34 11.42 30.64
CA ALA A 1136 -26.97 10.25 31.42
C ALA A 1136 -28.21 9.48 31.87
N ILE A 1137 -28.10 8.16 31.91
CA ILE A 1137 -29.21 7.27 32.27
C ILE A 1137 -28.85 6.52 33.54
N GLN A 1138 -29.77 6.58 34.50
CA GLN A 1138 -29.71 5.75 35.70
C GLN A 1138 -30.49 4.46 35.47
N ILE A 1139 -29.88 3.34 35.85
CA ILE A 1139 -30.45 2.00 35.78
C ILE A 1139 -30.36 1.40 37.18
N VAL A 1140 -31.52 1.25 37.82
CA VAL A 1140 -31.63 0.58 39.12
C VAL A 1140 -31.79 -0.90 38.85
N GLU A 1141 -30.74 -1.68 39.07
CA GLU A 1141 -30.70 -3.12 38.80
C GLU A 1141 -29.76 -3.84 39.78
N THR A 1142 -30.17 -5.02 40.22
CA THR A 1142 -29.34 -5.97 40.97
C THR A 1142 -28.19 -6.49 40.09
N ASP A 1143 -27.18 -7.12 40.68
CA ASP A 1143 -26.10 -7.73 39.88
C ASP A 1143 -26.66 -8.83 38.96
N GLY A 1144 -27.63 -9.62 39.43
CA GLY A 1144 -28.31 -10.63 38.60
C GLY A 1144 -29.01 -10.03 37.37
N GLU A 1145 -29.73 -8.93 37.53
CA GLU A 1145 -30.42 -8.26 36.41
C GLU A 1145 -29.43 -7.66 35.39
N LEU A 1146 -28.29 -7.13 35.85
CA LEU A 1146 -27.21 -6.69 34.96
C LEU A 1146 -26.64 -7.89 34.17
N LEU A 1147 -26.41 -9.01 34.83
CA LEU A 1147 -25.94 -10.23 34.20
C LEU A 1147 -26.96 -10.79 33.18
N ASP A 1148 -28.26 -10.67 33.44
CA ASP A 1148 -29.30 -11.03 32.47
C ASP A 1148 -29.25 -10.15 31.21
N ARG A 1149 -28.94 -8.85 31.36
CA ARG A 1149 -28.76 -7.92 30.23
C ARG A 1149 -27.51 -8.23 29.42
N VAL A 1150 -26.42 -8.60 30.09
CA VAL A 1150 -25.21 -9.13 29.45
C VAL A 1150 -25.55 -10.37 28.64
N ALA A 1151 -26.33 -11.30 29.21
CA ALA A 1151 -26.73 -12.52 28.51
C ALA A 1151 -27.61 -12.25 27.27
N ARG A 1152 -28.38 -11.16 27.27
CA ARG A 1152 -29.15 -10.67 26.12
C ARG A 1152 -28.35 -9.84 25.12
N GLY A 1153 -27.07 -9.57 25.37
CA GLY A 1153 -26.20 -8.79 24.49
C GLY A 1153 -26.45 -7.28 24.53
N GLU A 1154 -27.08 -6.76 25.58
CA GLU A 1154 -27.40 -5.33 25.73
C GLU A 1154 -26.23 -4.50 26.31
N VAL A 1155 -25.12 -5.15 26.65
CA VAL A 1155 -23.96 -4.54 27.31
C VAL A 1155 -22.70 -4.99 26.59
N SER A 1156 -21.89 -4.04 26.11
CA SER A 1156 -20.64 -4.35 25.41
C SER A 1156 -19.39 -4.19 26.30
N ARG A 1157 -19.48 -3.33 27.31
CA ARG A 1157 -18.38 -3.04 28.25
C ARG A 1157 -18.92 -2.62 29.60
N VAL A 1158 -18.25 -3.03 30.67
CA VAL A 1158 -18.57 -2.61 32.04
C VAL A 1158 -17.35 -1.96 32.70
N ARG A 1159 -17.54 -0.82 33.36
CA ARG A 1159 -16.50 -0.07 34.09
C ARG A 1159 -16.78 -0.07 35.60
N TYR A 1160 -15.93 -0.74 36.37
CA TYR A 1160 -15.92 -0.74 37.84
C TYR A 1160 -14.80 0.17 38.36
N ALA A 1161 -14.92 0.76 39.55
CA ALA A 1161 -13.85 1.61 40.10
C ALA A 1161 -12.57 0.86 40.49
N GLN A 1162 -12.66 -0.44 40.78
CA GLN A 1162 -11.56 -1.26 41.29
C GLN A 1162 -11.80 -2.76 41.06
N PRO A 1163 -10.74 -3.61 41.02
CA PRO A 1163 -10.88 -5.04 40.76
C PRO A 1163 -11.66 -5.79 41.83
N SER A 1164 -11.54 -5.36 43.09
CA SER A 1164 -12.20 -5.99 44.24
C SER A 1164 -13.73 -5.87 44.20
N ALA A 1165 -14.27 -4.95 43.40
CA ALA A 1165 -15.70 -4.68 43.28
C ALA A 1165 -16.43 -5.63 42.31
N VAL A 1166 -15.69 -6.45 41.55
CA VAL A 1166 -16.27 -7.43 40.63
C VAL A 1166 -16.22 -8.80 41.30
N GLU A 1167 -17.38 -9.41 41.52
CA GLU A 1167 -17.47 -10.76 42.07
C GLU A 1167 -17.03 -11.82 41.03
N ASP A 1168 -16.43 -12.91 41.50
CA ASP A 1168 -15.88 -13.96 40.61
C ASP A 1168 -16.98 -14.58 39.73
N ASP A 1169 -18.19 -14.78 40.26
CA ASP A 1169 -19.32 -15.31 39.49
C ASP A 1169 -19.79 -14.33 38.40
N ALA A 1170 -19.77 -13.02 38.69
CA ALA A 1170 -20.08 -12.00 37.69
C ALA A 1170 -19.01 -11.97 36.59
N ARG A 1171 -17.72 -12.07 36.94
CA ARG A 1171 -16.62 -12.17 35.95
C ARG A 1171 -16.82 -13.32 34.98
N ARG A 1172 -17.19 -14.51 35.47
CA ARG A 1172 -17.45 -15.67 34.60
C ARG A 1172 -18.54 -15.40 33.58
N VAL A 1173 -19.65 -14.76 33.99
CA VAL A 1173 -20.74 -14.43 33.05
C VAL A 1173 -20.30 -13.36 32.05
N PHE A 1174 -19.55 -12.34 32.47
CA PHE A 1174 -18.98 -11.37 31.53
C PHE A 1174 -18.07 -12.06 30.51
N ASP A 1175 -17.21 -12.97 30.95
CA ASP A 1175 -16.31 -13.73 30.09
C ASP A 1175 -17.06 -14.66 29.11
N GLU A 1176 -18.09 -15.37 29.57
CA GLU A 1176 -18.96 -16.23 28.75
C GLU A 1176 -19.60 -15.49 27.57
N HIS A 1177 -19.94 -14.22 27.79
CA HIS A 1177 -20.58 -13.35 26.80
C HIS A 1177 -19.60 -12.37 26.10
N ASN A 1178 -18.28 -12.52 26.32
CA ASN A 1178 -17.23 -11.65 25.79
C ASN A 1178 -17.44 -10.15 26.11
N VAL A 1179 -17.98 -9.85 27.29
CA VAL A 1179 -18.15 -8.48 27.78
C VAL A 1179 -16.88 -8.02 28.46
N VAL A 1180 -16.35 -6.88 28.02
CA VAL A 1180 -15.09 -6.36 28.53
C VAL A 1180 -15.29 -5.71 29.89
N VAL A 1181 -14.63 -6.23 30.92
CA VAL A 1181 -14.63 -5.65 32.26
C VAL A 1181 -13.40 -4.76 32.46
N MET A 1182 -13.63 -3.47 32.66
CA MET A 1182 -12.61 -2.46 32.98
C MET A 1182 -12.66 -2.10 34.46
N ASP A 1183 -11.76 -2.66 35.23
CA ASP A 1183 -11.73 -2.56 36.69
C ASP A 1183 -10.45 -1.90 37.23
N ALA A 1184 -9.67 -1.24 36.36
CA ALA A 1184 -8.50 -0.47 36.76
C ALA A 1184 -8.90 0.65 37.75
N PRO A 1185 -8.07 1.00 38.74
CA PRO A 1185 -8.30 2.16 39.60
C PRO A 1185 -8.58 3.42 38.78
N VAL A 1186 -9.51 4.26 39.23
CA VAL A 1186 -9.86 5.52 38.56
C VAL A 1186 -8.68 6.49 38.62
N LEU A 1187 -8.26 7.02 37.48
CA LEU A 1187 -7.10 7.91 37.38
C LEU A 1187 -7.49 9.35 37.11
N VAL A 1188 -6.82 10.32 37.76
CA VAL A 1188 -6.93 11.77 37.46
C VAL A 1188 -6.40 12.09 36.07
N ASN A 1189 -5.36 11.38 35.61
CA ASN A 1189 -4.78 11.58 34.31
C ASN A 1189 -5.69 11.06 33.18
N GLY A 1190 -6.17 11.97 32.33
CA GLY A 1190 -7.08 11.66 31.22
C GLY A 1190 -6.46 10.82 30.10
N ARG A 1191 -5.12 10.80 29.95
CA ARG A 1191 -4.45 10.03 28.91
C ARG A 1191 -4.63 8.52 29.08
N ILE A 1192 -4.93 8.06 30.29
CA ILE A 1192 -5.19 6.64 30.56
C ILE A 1192 -6.66 6.40 30.91
N GLU A 1193 -7.30 7.24 31.72
CA GLU A 1193 -8.69 6.97 32.13
C GLU A 1193 -9.67 7.00 30.95
N LEU A 1194 -9.49 7.91 30.00
CA LEU A 1194 -10.39 8.02 28.84
C LEU A 1194 -10.32 6.80 27.91
N LEU A 1195 -9.18 6.11 27.86
CA LEU A 1195 -8.96 4.92 27.02
C LEU A 1195 -10.00 3.83 27.26
N TRP A 1196 -10.48 3.69 28.50
CA TRP A 1196 -11.47 2.66 28.87
C TRP A 1196 -12.85 2.90 28.23
N ASN A 1197 -13.12 4.11 27.73
CA ASN A 1197 -14.41 4.56 27.22
C ASN A 1197 -14.48 4.57 25.68
N VAL A 1198 -13.40 4.17 25.00
CA VAL A 1198 -13.30 4.19 23.54
C VAL A 1198 -12.88 2.83 22.96
N ARG A 1199 -13.10 2.68 21.65
CA ARG A 1199 -12.54 1.61 20.80
C ARG A 1199 -11.62 2.25 19.78
N GLU A 1200 -10.45 1.65 19.56
CA GLU A 1200 -9.53 2.15 18.55
C GLU A 1200 -9.94 1.68 17.16
N GLN A 1201 -9.76 2.52 16.15
CA GLN A 1201 -9.99 2.14 14.76
C GLN A 1201 -8.92 2.74 13.86
N SER A 1202 -8.42 1.91 12.95
CA SER A 1202 -7.46 2.29 11.93
C SER A 1202 -8.17 2.36 10.58
N VAL A 1203 -7.93 3.42 9.82
CA VAL A 1203 -8.49 3.64 8.48
C VAL A 1203 -7.33 3.96 7.54
N SER A 1204 -7.16 3.17 6.50
CA SER A 1204 -6.17 3.42 5.46
C SER A 1204 -6.83 3.60 4.10
N ASP A 1205 -6.55 4.73 3.46
CA ASP A 1205 -7.28 5.20 2.28
C ASP A 1205 -6.30 5.60 1.17
N ASP A 1206 -6.23 4.78 0.11
CA ASP A 1206 -5.47 5.07 -1.10
C ASP A 1206 -6.24 6.07 -1.96
N TYR A 1207 -6.00 7.35 -1.69
CA TYR A 1207 -6.71 8.45 -2.33
C TYR A 1207 -6.17 8.84 -3.71
N HIS A 1208 -4.97 8.36 -4.07
CA HIS A 1208 -4.36 8.70 -5.35
C HIS A 1208 -5.05 7.98 -6.51
N ARG A 1209 -5.01 8.58 -7.70
CA ARG A 1209 -5.43 7.93 -8.93
C ARG A 1209 -4.32 7.87 -9.96
N TYR A 1210 -3.69 6.70 -10.12
CA TYR A 1210 -2.49 6.53 -10.95
C TYR A 1210 -1.38 7.55 -10.62
N GLY A 1211 -1.20 7.84 -9.32
CA GLY A 1211 -0.23 8.81 -8.80
C GLY A 1211 -0.78 10.24 -8.71
N ASN A 1212 -1.84 10.55 -9.45
CA ASN A 1212 -2.50 11.85 -9.36
C ASN A 1212 -3.16 12.01 -7.99
N LEU A 1213 -2.78 13.04 -7.24
CA LEU A 1213 -3.27 13.30 -5.88
C LEU A 1213 -4.65 14.00 -5.85
N GLY A 1214 -5.23 14.31 -7.01
CA GLY A 1214 -6.50 15.00 -7.14
C GLY A 1214 -6.53 16.34 -6.39
N LYS A 1215 -7.58 16.56 -5.61
CA LYS A 1215 -7.74 17.75 -4.74
C LYS A 1215 -6.63 17.89 -3.71
N ARG A 1216 -5.96 16.80 -3.35
CA ARG A 1216 -4.95 16.76 -2.29
C ARG A 1216 -3.56 17.14 -2.79
N ALA A 1217 -3.41 17.44 -4.08
CA ALA A 1217 -2.16 17.91 -4.66
C ALA A 1217 -1.66 19.24 -4.06
N ILE A 1218 -2.52 20.01 -3.38
CA ILE A 1218 -2.17 21.25 -2.69
C ILE A 1218 -1.81 21.04 -1.21
N GLU A 1219 -2.04 19.85 -0.66
CA GLU A 1219 -1.72 19.53 0.72
C GLU A 1219 -0.20 19.34 0.89
N ILE A 1220 0.33 19.79 2.03
CA ILE A 1220 1.73 19.53 2.40
C ILE A 1220 1.80 18.10 2.94
N ARG A 1221 2.63 17.27 2.30
CA ARG A 1221 2.85 15.85 2.62
C ARG A 1221 4.33 15.59 2.85
N VAL A 1222 4.66 14.47 3.50
CA VAL A 1222 6.05 14.07 3.70
C VAL A 1222 6.64 13.65 2.35
N GLU A 1223 7.65 14.38 1.87
CA GLU A 1223 8.31 14.06 0.60
C GLU A 1223 9.18 12.79 0.74
N PRO A 1224 9.24 11.93 -0.30
CA PRO A 1224 10.08 10.75 -0.27
C PRO A 1224 11.58 11.09 -0.22
N LEU A 1225 12.36 10.18 0.35
CA LEU A 1225 13.81 10.28 0.55
C LEU A 1225 14.61 10.61 -0.73
#